data_AF-A0A9P3G747-F1
#
_entry.id   AF-A0A9P3G747-F1
#
_cell.length_a   1.000
_cell.length_b   1.000
_cell.length_c   1.000
_cell.angle_alpha   90.00
_cell.angle_beta   90.00
_cell.angle_gamma   90.00
#
_symmetry.space_group_name_H-M   'P 1'
#
loop_
_entity.id
_entity.type
_entity.pdbx_description
1 polymer ?
#
loop_
_entity_poly.entity_id
_entity_poly.type
_entity_poly.pdbx_seq_one_letter_code
_entity_poly.pdbx_strand_id
1 'polypeptide(L)'
;MSDTLQQLQTVFNLALQALNAIPEPISSVVTGIVQEIWDAVQQANQNKHQLRLLFKRICELLSSLGSPQNYGDQVIQKAVNVLVRNLENVLKFIVSEQRKSFLKTMLTADDLKLKLEEHERHISNACLGFQNAALLSANRKLDDLMERVNSHAEAQAATAARQLALQQDLAEKLQVLRDAVTSTAFLDELLATVQADPVHMMTAMEAVLEREESGRTRLRHEEIEFLRAGVRRLSAQMQGKRVKIKSWTVTGFEVERGFLLGSDVSSTIRVGRWLGKVVNILEMKDAEITTEFVKLWKSLRSTRVQVLLGASTTDSPPFILLPYAPDNVLDYLAKNPAPDYLKLVSEITRGLDYLHSRDPPVVHGSLRPGVVHVDPQGNVTLSCIGIHRKHLAPTDLSTTMQLHNALTPWQAPELPATGPTPAADIYSLGLLLSGMLTVLLRKHARGPFDGEALLRRLIDDCLRPAPDERASAGGLLRVLAATHPEVREGDMFTAQPSLVVDPLPEGVAERWRLVYTRREAYGVVNEQVDVIYVSTAPIDGGSDAPLRRLSFEVRCHDQGKDYTTAEGRDGAWAWVELALSRPTVTDSGLQHNEVNFEDECPGVFRGHMLDSTRWEVVRCPFADDAPKTHRITFDHQHPLIRAARKGDRIQLYPKARFPGWFCFIYSAEIHVVTEY
;
A
#
# COMPACT_ATOMS: atom_id res chain seq x y z
N MET A 1 0.09 5.38 39.77
CA MET A 1 0.33 6.53 38.86
C MET A 1 1.57 7.36 39.21
N SER A 2 2.03 7.44 40.46
CA SER A 2 3.23 8.24 40.82
C SER A 2 4.55 7.63 40.34
N ASP A 3 4.73 6.32 40.44
CA ASP A 3 6.00 5.65 40.08
C ASP A 3 6.40 5.80 38.61
N THR A 4 5.45 5.68 37.68
CA THR A 4 5.74 5.76 36.24
C THR A 4 6.16 7.15 35.80
N LEU A 5 5.62 8.19 36.44
CA LEU A 5 5.94 9.59 36.13
C LEU A 5 7.29 9.98 36.76
N GLN A 6 7.58 9.44 37.95
CA GLN A 6 8.86 9.61 38.63
C GLN A 6 10.00 8.91 37.88
N GLN A 7 9.78 7.68 37.40
CA GLN A 7 10.71 6.98 36.51
C GLN A 7 10.95 7.74 35.20
N LEU A 8 9.89 8.29 34.60
CA LEU A 8 9.99 9.07 33.37
C LEU A 8 10.83 10.34 33.57
N GLN A 9 10.62 11.04 34.69
CA GLN A 9 11.42 12.20 35.08
C GLN A 9 12.90 11.85 35.27
N THR A 10 13.20 10.69 35.88
CA THR A 10 14.58 10.22 36.05
C THR A 10 15.27 9.99 34.70
N VAL A 11 14.61 9.29 33.77
CA VAL A 11 15.15 9.01 32.43
C VAL A 11 15.30 10.31 31.62
N PHE A 12 14.35 11.24 31.75
CA PHE A 12 14.45 12.56 31.14
C PHE A 12 15.68 13.34 31.62
N ASN A 13 15.90 13.40 32.94
CA ASN A 13 17.06 14.08 33.51
C ASN A 13 18.38 13.44 33.06
N LEU A 14 18.43 12.11 32.91
CA LEU A 14 19.60 11.40 32.39
C LEU A 14 19.86 11.73 30.92
N ALA A 15 18.80 11.86 30.10
CA ALA A 15 18.93 12.28 28.71
C ALA A 15 19.48 13.72 28.60
N LEU A 16 18.95 14.65 29.40
CA LEU A 16 19.46 16.02 29.47
C LEU A 16 20.94 16.08 29.88
N GLN A 17 21.35 15.25 30.84
CA GLN A 17 22.75 15.15 31.26
C GLN A 17 23.66 14.63 30.14
N ALA A 18 23.23 13.63 29.38
CA ALA A 18 23.97 13.13 28.22
C ALA A 18 24.09 14.17 27.11
N LEU A 19 23.01 14.92 26.85
CA LEU A 19 23.00 16.03 25.88
C LEU A 19 23.93 17.18 26.30
N ASN A 20 24.08 17.47 27.60
CA ASN A 20 25.03 18.46 28.09
C ASN A 20 26.51 18.09 27.82
N ALA A 21 26.79 16.81 27.56
CA ALA A 21 28.13 16.34 27.19
C ALA A 21 28.42 16.51 25.67
N ILE A 22 27.46 17.06 24.91
CA ILE A 22 27.58 17.41 23.50
C ILE A 22 27.93 18.91 23.38
N PRO A 23 28.86 19.34 22.51
CA PRO A 23 29.20 20.74 22.28
C PRO A 23 28.06 21.54 21.66
N GLU A 24 28.05 22.83 21.98
CA GLU A 24 27.19 23.82 21.35
C GLU A 24 27.54 24.01 19.86
N PRO A 25 26.56 24.32 18.98
CA PRO A 25 25.14 24.60 19.25
C PRO A 25 24.22 23.36 19.22
N ILE A 26 24.77 22.15 19.07
CA ILE A 26 23.96 20.93 18.86
C ILE A 26 23.17 20.57 20.12
N SER A 27 23.82 20.70 21.28
CA SER A 27 23.20 20.42 22.58
C SER A 27 21.96 21.29 22.82
N SER A 28 22.05 22.60 22.63
CA SER A 28 20.91 23.51 22.84
C SER A 28 19.74 23.25 21.88
N VAL A 29 20.00 22.93 20.61
CA VAL A 29 18.94 22.62 19.63
C VAL A 29 18.20 21.34 19.97
N VAL A 30 18.93 20.24 20.24
CA VAL A 30 18.31 18.94 20.56
C VAL A 30 17.59 19.01 21.91
N THR A 31 18.21 19.65 22.91
CA THR A 31 17.61 19.85 24.24
C THR A 31 16.32 20.66 24.17
N GLY A 32 16.28 21.73 23.37
CA GLY A 32 15.07 22.53 23.17
C GLY A 32 13.91 21.69 22.63
N ILE A 33 14.12 20.92 21.57
CA ILE A 33 13.07 20.07 20.99
C ILE A 33 12.62 18.98 21.98
N VAL A 34 13.55 18.37 22.71
CA VAL A 34 13.24 17.31 23.69
C VAL A 34 12.44 17.85 24.87
N GLN A 35 12.71 19.09 25.30
CA GLN A 35 11.91 19.80 26.30
C GLN A 35 10.49 20.11 25.78
N GLU A 36 10.37 20.57 24.54
CA GLU A 36 9.05 20.79 23.91
C GLU A 36 8.25 19.48 23.80
N ILE A 37 8.92 18.37 23.48
CA ILE A 37 8.28 17.04 23.46
C ILE A 37 7.80 16.66 24.87
N TRP A 38 8.62 16.87 25.90
CA TRP A 38 8.24 16.60 27.29
C TRP A 38 6.97 17.35 27.68
N ASP A 39 6.94 18.66 27.45
CA ASP A 39 5.81 19.51 27.77
C ASP A 39 4.57 19.04 27.01
N ALA A 40 4.73 18.68 25.73
CA ALA A 40 3.65 18.17 24.91
C ALA A 40 3.09 16.82 25.42
N VAL A 41 3.94 15.91 25.87
CA VAL A 41 3.52 14.61 26.43
C VAL A 41 2.77 14.79 27.76
N GLN A 42 3.17 15.76 28.60
CA GLN A 42 2.46 16.04 29.86
C GLN A 42 1.07 16.65 29.64
N GLN A 43 0.92 17.46 28.59
CA GLN A 43 -0.34 18.13 28.24
C GLN A 43 -1.30 17.25 27.41
N ALA A 44 -0.89 16.05 26.99
CA ALA A 44 -1.75 15.18 26.17
C ALA A 44 -2.97 14.66 26.95
N ASN A 45 -4.18 14.83 26.40
CA ASN A 45 -5.43 14.41 27.06
C ASN A 45 -5.75 12.92 26.89
N GLN A 46 -5.23 12.30 25.82
CA GLN A 46 -5.48 10.90 25.42
C GLN A 46 -4.15 10.20 25.08
N ASN A 47 -4.12 8.86 25.11
CA ASN A 47 -2.91 8.04 24.83
C ASN A 47 -1.66 8.38 25.67
N LYS A 48 -1.86 8.99 26.85
CA LYS A 48 -0.79 9.47 27.75
C LYS A 48 0.28 8.42 28.00
N HIS A 49 -0.12 7.17 28.19
CA HIS A 49 0.83 6.09 28.47
C HIS A 49 1.74 5.78 27.27
N GLN A 50 1.16 5.63 26.07
CA GLN A 50 1.89 5.33 24.84
C GLN A 50 2.83 6.47 24.46
N LEU A 51 2.38 7.73 24.61
CA LEU A 51 3.20 8.92 24.38
C LEU A 51 4.34 9.04 25.40
N ARG A 52 4.08 8.70 26.68
CA ARG A 52 5.12 8.62 27.72
C ARG A 52 6.11 7.50 27.47
N LEU A 53 5.67 6.33 26.99
CA LEU A 53 6.58 5.24 26.61
C LEU A 53 7.47 5.64 25.44
N LEU A 54 6.89 6.23 24.39
CA LEU A 54 7.66 6.77 23.26
C LEU A 54 8.70 7.79 23.77
N PHE A 55 8.27 8.73 24.61
CA PHE A 55 9.18 9.72 25.19
C PHE A 55 10.29 9.10 26.05
N LYS A 56 9.94 8.14 26.90
CA LYS A 56 10.91 7.38 27.70
C LYS A 56 11.96 6.76 26.80
N ARG A 57 11.53 6.13 25.71
CA ARG A 57 12.41 5.45 24.77
C ARG A 57 13.30 6.42 24.00
N ILE A 58 12.76 7.57 23.60
CA ILE A 58 13.55 8.66 23.03
C ILE A 58 14.63 9.11 24.01
N CYS A 59 14.28 9.31 25.28
CA CYS A 59 15.24 9.68 26.31
C CYS A 59 16.30 8.59 26.52
N GLU A 60 15.92 7.32 26.59
CA GLU A 60 16.87 6.19 26.68
C GLU A 60 17.84 6.14 25.48
N LEU A 61 17.33 6.35 24.26
CA LEU A 61 18.13 6.41 23.04
C LEU A 61 19.06 7.62 23.02
N LEU A 62 18.59 8.79 23.46
CA LEU A 62 19.40 10.00 23.56
C LEU A 62 20.46 9.89 24.67
N SER A 63 20.15 9.23 25.79
CA SER A 63 21.12 8.94 26.85
C SER A 63 22.26 8.02 26.39
N SER A 64 22.06 7.25 25.32
CA SER A 64 23.11 6.41 24.72
C SER A 64 24.05 7.17 23.78
N LEU A 65 23.82 8.48 23.55
CA LEU A 65 24.71 9.31 22.75
C LEU A 65 25.98 9.60 23.57
N GLY A 66 27.09 8.92 23.23
CA GLY A 66 28.41 9.26 23.78
C GLY A 66 28.94 10.59 23.23
N SER A 67 29.99 11.13 23.86
CA SER A 67 30.64 12.40 23.48
C SER A 67 31.74 12.20 22.41
N PRO A 68 31.52 12.53 21.12
CA PRO A 68 32.60 12.55 20.13
C PRO A 68 33.63 13.66 20.38
N GLN A 69 34.88 13.43 20.00
CA GLN A 69 35.95 14.41 20.18
C GLN A 69 36.10 15.39 18.99
N ASN A 70 35.30 15.27 17.92
CA ASN A 70 35.43 16.08 16.69
C ASN A 70 34.07 16.52 16.08
N TYR A 71 33.47 17.59 16.58
CA TYR A 71 32.15 18.08 16.13
C TYR A 71 32.17 19.02 14.91
N GLY A 72 33.34 19.32 14.34
CA GLY A 72 33.52 20.17 13.17
C GLY A 72 33.33 19.48 11.81
N ASP A 73 33.03 18.18 11.80
CA ASP A 73 32.93 17.35 10.60
C ASP A 73 31.55 17.50 9.90
N GLN A 74 31.55 17.70 8.58
CA GLN A 74 30.34 17.79 7.77
C GLN A 74 29.46 16.54 7.86
N VAL A 75 30.05 15.37 8.11
CA VAL A 75 29.32 14.10 8.23
C VAL A 75 28.48 14.07 9.51
N ILE A 76 29.02 14.55 10.62
CA ILE A 76 28.31 14.65 11.91
C ILE A 76 27.19 15.68 11.80
N GLN A 77 27.44 16.84 11.18
CA GLN A 77 26.41 17.86 10.98
C GLN A 77 25.22 17.35 10.16
N LYS A 78 25.46 16.54 9.12
CA LYS A 78 24.38 15.87 8.37
C LYS A 78 23.59 14.90 9.23
N ALA A 79 24.26 14.10 10.06
CA ALA A 79 23.59 13.14 10.94
C ALA A 79 22.77 13.84 12.05
N VAL A 80 23.29 14.94 12.61
CA VAL A 80 22.56 15.82 13.54
C VAL A 80 21.31 16.37 12.89
N ASN A 81 21.40 16.90 11.68
CA ASN A 81 20.23 17.45 10.97
C ASN A 81 19.15 16.37 10.73
N VAL A 82 19.55 15.12 10.46
CA VAL A 82 18.62 13.99 10.35
C VAL A 82 17.95 13.68 11.70
N LEU A 83 18.72 13.66 12.80
CA LEU A 83 18.20 13.46 14.15
C LEU A 83 17.23 14.56 14.57
N VAL A 84 17.61 15.83 14.40
CA VAL A 84 16.78 17.00 14.68
C VAL A 84 15.47 16.92 13.88
N ARG A 85 15.54 16.66 12.57
CA ARG A 85 14.34 16.51 11.72
C ARG A 85 13.41 15.40 12.22
N ASN A 86 13.95 14.28 12.69
CA ASN A 86 13.15 13.17 13.21
C ASN A 86 12.52 13.50 14.56
N LEU A 87 13.23 14.21 15.45
CA LEU A 87 12.68 14.71 16.72
C LEU A 87 11.58 15.75 16.48
N GLU A 88 11.77 16.68 15.55
CA GLU A 88 10.73 17.63 15.13
C GLU A 88 9.49 16.92 14.57
N ASN A 89 9.67 15.85 13.79
CA ASN A 89 8.56 15.04 13.29
C ASN A 89 7.79 14.37 14.43
N VAL A 90 8.48 13.89 15.47
CA VAL A 90 7.84 13.34 16.66
C VAL A 90 7.11 14.40 17.46
N LEU A 91 7.70 15.60 17.63
CA LEU A 91 7.01 16.71 18.28
C LEU A 91 5.72 17.07 17.53
N LYS A 92 5.78 17.21 16.19
CA LYS A 92 4.61 17.46 15.34
C LYS A 92 3.56 16.37 15.51
N PHE A 93 3.97 15.11 15.58
CA PHE A 93 3.08 13.98 15.80
C PHE A 93 2.40 14.07 17.17
N ILE A 94 3.15 14.26 18.26
CA ILE A 94 2.60 14.35 19.63
C ILE A 94 1.64 15.53 19.74
N VAL A 95 1.99 16.69 19.21
CA VAL A 95 1.11 17.87 19.16
C VAL A 95 -0.14 17.59 18.32
N SER A 96 -0.05 16.80 17.26
CA SER A 96 -1.22 16.38 16.48
C SER A 96 -2.15 15.44 17.26
N GLU A 97 -1.60 14.55 18.08
CA GLU A 97 -2.37 13.65 18.95
C GLU A 97 -3.09 14.40 20.09
N GLN A 98 -2.49 15.48 20.62
CA GLN A 98 -3.12 16.32 21.65
C GLN A 98 -4.48 16.89 21.22
N ARG A 99 -4.63 17.16 19.92
CA ARG A 99 -5.80 17.83 19.34
C ARG A 99 -6.90 16.85 18.91
N LYS A 100 -6.67 15.52 19.01
CA LYS A 100 -7.66 14.52 18.61
C LYS A 100 -8.73 14.35 19.69
N SER A 101 -9.99 14.33 19.26
CA SER A 101 -11.12 14.01 20.13
C SER A 101 -11.09 12.53 20.56
N PHE A 102 -11.72 12.22 21.69
CA PHE A 102 -11.83 10.84 22.20
C PHE A 102 -12.35 9.86 21.13
N LEU A 103 -13.40 10.25 20.40
CA LEU A 103 -13.99 9.43 19.34
C LEU A 103 -13.00 9.18 18.18
N LYS A 104 -12.24 10.21 17.77
CA LYS A 104 -11.22 10.06 16.73
C LYS A 104 -10.11 9.10 17.17
N THR A 105 -9.65 9.24 18.41
CA THR A 105 -8.62 8.37 19.00
C THR A 105 -9.05 6.91 19.06
N MET A 106 -10.32 6.65 19.42
CA MET A 106 -10.89 5.30 19.44
C MET A 106 -10.91 4.68 18.03
N LEU A 107 -11.28 5.46 17.01
CA LEU A 107 -11.44 4.97 15.63
C LEU A 107 -10.11 4.84 14.86
N THR A 108 -9.05 5.54 15.27
CA THR A 108 -7.71 5.47 14.66
C THR A 108 -6.69 4.72 15.53
N ALA A 109 -7.13 3.86 16.45
CA ALA A 109 -6.25 3.21 17.42
C ALA A 109 -5.18 2.31 16.78
N ASP A 110 -5.52 1.62 15.69
CA ASP A 110 -4.57 0.77 14.94
C ASP A 110 -3.53 1.62 14.18
N ASP A 111 -3.96 2.74 13.60
CA ASP A 111 -3.08 3.68 12.90
C ASP A 111 -2.08 4.34 13.88
N LEU A 112 -2.52 4.66 15.09
CA LEU A 112 -1.68 5.20 16.15
C LEU A 112 -0.54 4.24 16.50
N LYS A 113 -0.83 2.95 16.63
CA LYS A 113 0.18 1.93 16.95
C LYS A 113 1.26 1.87 15.87
N LEU A 114 0.85 1.83 14.60
CA LEU A 114 1.77 1.80 13.46
C LEU A 114 2.67 3.05 13.42
N LYS A 115 2.10 4.23 13.70
CA LYS A 115 2.87 5.49 13.74
C LYS A 115 3.88 5.55 14.88
N LEU A 116 3.51 5.06 16.07
CA LEU A 116 4.43 4.99 17.21
C LEU A 116 5.64 4.10 16.88
N GLU A 117 5.40 2.94 16.28
CA GLU A 117 6.46 2.00 15.84
C GLU A 117 7.33 2.62 14.73
N GLU A 118 6.72 3.35 13.79
CA GLU A 118 7.44 4.05 12.73
C GLU A 118 8.34 5.16 13.28
N HIS A 119 7.84 6.01 14.18
CA HIS A 119 8.61 7.08 14.81
C HIS A 119 9.75 6.55 15.69
N GLU A 120 9.52 5.47 16.44
CA GLU A 120 10.57 4.81 17.22
C GLU A 120 11.70 4.30 16.32
N ARG A 121 11.34 3.65 15.20
CA ARG A 121 12.31 3.15 14.22
C ARG A 121 13.13 4.27 13.59
N HIS A 122 12.48 5.37 13.20
CA HIS A 122 13.17 6.52 12.59
C HIS A 122 14.13 7.22 13.56
N ILE A 123 13.75 7.37 14.83
CA ILE A 123 14.64 7.94 15.86
C ILE A 123 15.80 7.00 16.15
N SER A 124 15.55 5.70 16.30
CA SER A 124 16.60 4.70 16.51
C SER A 124 17.63 4.74 15.36
N ASN A 125 17.17 4.74 14.11
CA ASN A 125 18.03 4.85 12.93
C ASN A 125 18.81 6.17 12.89
N ALA A 126 18.20 7.28 13.33
CA ALA A 126 18.87 8.58 13.37
C ALA A 126 19.94 8.65 14.47
N CYS A 127 19.68 8.09 15.66
CA CYS A 127 20.67 7.97 16.73
C CYS A 127 21.84 7.07 16.31
N LEU A 128 21.56 5.93 15.66
CA LEU A 128 22.60 5.05 15.09
C LEU A 128 23.40 5.76 13.99
N GLY A 129 22.73 6.50 13.10
CA GLY A 129 23.39 7.30 12.08
C GLY A 129 24.32 8.37 12.67
N PHE A 130 23.90 9.02 13.74
CA PHE A 130 24.73 9.97 14.50
C PHE A 130 25.92 9.29 15.18
N GLN A 131 25.71 8.16 15.86
CA GLN A 131 26.80 7.38 16.47
C GLN A 131 27.80 6.88 15.43
N ASN A 132 27.33 6.39 14.29
CA ASN A 132 28.18 5.95 13.18
C ASN A 132 28.96 7.12 12.58
N ALA A 133 28.33 8.28 12.39
CA ALA A 133 29.02 9.49 11.94
C ALA A 133 30.08 9.96 12.95
N ALA A 134 29.78 9.89 14.25
CA ALA A 134 30.71 10.19 15.33
C ALA A 134 31.91 9.23 15.37
N LEU A 135 31.66 7.93 15.20
CA LEU A 135 32.68 6.87 15.13
C LEU A 135 33.56 6.99 13.87
N LEU A 136 32.96 7.32 12.72
CA LEU A 136 33.67 7.56 11.47
C LEU A 136 34.61 8.78 11.56
N SER A 137 34.25 9.80 12.33
CA SER A 137 35.08 10.99 12.58
C SER A 137 36.18 10.76 13.64
N ALA A 138 36.01 9.78 14.54
CA ALA A 138 36.98 9.39 15.56
C ALA A 138 38.09 8.42 15.05
N ASN A 139 38.03 8.00 13.78
CA ASN A 139 38.99 7.18 13.02
C ASN A 139 39.03 5.66 13.31
N ARG A 140 39.27 4.91 12.22
CA ARG A 140 39.33 3.43 12.09
C ARG A 140 39.84 2.69 13.33
N LYS A 141 38.94 2.05 14.07
CA LYS A 141 39.17 0.74 14.72
C LYS A 141 37.85 0.11 15.16
N LEU A 142 37.52 -0.98 14.48
CA LEU A 142 36.50 -1.95 14.86
C LEU A 142 37.00 -2.78 16.05
N ASP A 143 36.07 -3.35 16.83
CA ASP A 143 36.18 -4.56 17.67
C ASP A 143 35.82 -4.42 19.17
N ASP A 144 35.81 -3.22 19.76
CA ASP A 144 35.65 -3.10 21.23
C ASP A 144 34.17 -3.01 21.72
N LEU A 145 33.19 -2.80 20.81
CA LEU A 145 31.79 -2.55 21.20
C LEU A 145 30.84 -3.76 21.07
N MET A 146 31.28 -4.84 20.39
CA MET A 146 30.46 -6.04 20.22
C MET A 146 30.37 -6.90 21.48
N GLU A 147 31.17 -6.60 22.53
CA GLU A 147 31.19 -7.39 23.77
C GLU A 147 30.23 -6.87 24.86
N ARG A 148 29.59 -5.70 24.67
CA ARG A 148 28.79 -5.04 25.75
C ARG A 148 27.27 -4.97 25.59
N VAL A 149 26.68 -5.34 24.45
CA VAL A 149 25.21 -5.18 24.25
C VAL A 149 24.45 -6.51 24.21
N ASN A 150 25.10 -7.61 24.59
CA ASN A 150 24.42 -8.90 24.79
C ASN A 150 23.68 -8.96 26.14
N SER A 151 22.95 -7.91 26.52
CA SER A 151 22.03 -7.88 27.66
C SER A 151 20.70 -8.53 27.27
N HIS A 152 20.75 -9.83 26.97
CA HIS A 152 19.61 -10.69 26.74
C HIS A 152 18.71 -10.89 27.99
N ALA A 153 19.02 -10.18 29.10
CA ALA A 153 18.29 -10.20 30.36
C ALA A 153 17.24 -9.07 30.49
N GLU A 154 17.33 -7.98 29.73
CA GLU A 154 16.38 -6.86 29.84
C GLU A 154 15.15 -7.00 28.93
N ALA A 155 15.27 -7.77 27.84
CA ALA A 155 14.19 -7.97 26.86
C ALA A 155 12.97 -8.71 27.44
N GLN A 156 13.18 -9.68 28.33
CA GLN A 156 12.09 -10.49 28.92
C GLN A 156 11.30 -9.72 30.00
N ALA A 157 11.97 -8.87 30.79
CA ALA A 157 11.30 -7.99 31.76
C ALA A 157 10.53 -6.86 31.06
N ALA A 158 11.07 -6.31 29.97
CA ALA A 158 10.41 -5.29 29.16
C ALA A 158 9.15 -5.83 28.45
N THR A 159 9.15 -7.08 27.97
CA THR A 159 7.95 -7.69 27.36
C THR A 159 6.82 -7.95 28.35
N ALA A 160 7.13 -8.41 29.57
CA ALA A 160 6.11 -8.63 30.60
C ALA A 160 5.51 -7.31 31.12
N ALA A 161 6.35 -6.29 31.33
CA ALA A 161 5.91 -4.94 31.67
C ALA A 161 5.08 -4.31 30.54
N ARG A 162 5.45 -4.53 29.27
CA ARG A 162 4.69 -4.09 28.08
C ARG A 162 3.32 -4.74 28.02
N GLN A 163 3.22 -6.03 28.33
CA GLN A 163 1.96 -6.78 28.29
C GLN A 163 1.02 -6.37 29.44
N LEU A 164 1.57 -6.17 30.64
CA LEU A 164 0.83 -5.64 31.78
C LEU A 164 0.36 -4.19 31.56
N ALA A 165 1.19 -3.36 30.95
CA ALA A 165 0.86 -1.97 30.63
C ALA A 165 -0.20 -1.85 29.53
N LEU A 166 -0.15 -2.70 28.50
CA LEU A 166 -1.20 -2.79 27.48
C LEU A 166 -2.53 -3.25 28.10
N GLN A 167 -2.48 -4.15 29.08
CA GLN A 167 -3.67 -4.57 29.83
C GLN A 167 -4.22 -3.44 30.71
N GLN A 168 -3.37 -2.61 31.31
CA GLN A 168 -3.81 -1.45 32.10
C GLN A 168 -4.43 -0.34 31.24
N ASP A 169 -3.81 0.00 30.09
CA ASP A 169 -4.38 0.97 29.14
C ASP A 169 -5.71 0.48 28.55
N LEU A 170 -5.80 -0.81 28.23
CA LEU A 170 -7.04 -1.43 27.82
C LEU A 170 -8.09 -1.37 28.95
N ALA A 171 -7.72 -1.66 30.19
CA ALA A 171 -8.64 -1.60 31.33
C ALA A 171 -9.16 -0.18 31.59
N GLU A 172 -8.30 0.84 31.50
CA GLU A 172 -8.68 2.25 31.64
C GLU A 172 -9.62 2.69 30.52
N LYS A 173 -9.32 2.34 29.26
CA LYS A 173 -10.20 2.58 28.10
C LYS A 173 -11.56 1.91 28.27
N LEU A 174 -11.58 0.64 28.67
CA LEU A 174 -12.82 -0.10 28.92
C LEU A 174 -13.60 0.48 30.10
N GLN A 175 -12.92 1.03 31.11
CA GLN A 175 -13.57 1.69 32.23
C GLN A 175 -14.26 2.99 31.79
N VAL A 176 -13.60 3.83 30.99
CA VAL A 176 -14.20 5.04 30.42
C VAL A 176 -15.41 4.71 29.56
N LEU A 177 -15.35 3.65 28.74
CA LEU A 177 -16.48 3.19 27.94
C LEU A 177 -17.64 2.72 28.83
N ARG A 178 -17.36 1.95 29.89
CA ARG A 178 -18.38 1.51 30.86
C ARG A 178 -19.02 2.68 31.60
N ASP A 179 -18.23 3.65 32.04
CA ASP A 179 -18.72 4.85 32.73
C ASP A 179 -19.59 5.70 31.78
N ALA A 180 -19.21 5.80 30.51
CA ALA A 180 -19.99 6.49 29.48
C ALA A 180 -21.30 5.75 29.10
N VAL A 181 -21.32 4.42 29.14
CA VAL A 181 -22.55 3.64 28.90
C VAL A 181 -23.52 3.75 30.08
N THR A 182 -23.00 3.87 31.30
CA THR A 182 -23.82 3.87 32.54
C THR A 182 -24.25 5.26 32.99
N SER A 183 -23.47 6.31 32.71
CA SER A 183 -23.76 7.70 33.10
C SER A 183 -24.12 8.56 31.90
N THR A 184 -25.36 9.03 31.87
CA THR A 184 -25.85 9.95 30.82
C THR A 184 -25.15 11.31 30.84
N ALA A 185 -24.83 11.83 32.03
CA ALA A 185 -24.13 13.12 32.17
C ALA A 185 -22.68 13.04 31.66
N PHE A 186 -21.99 11.94 31.92
CA PHE A 186 -20.62 11.74 31.45
C PHE A 186 -20.55 11.50 29.94
N LEU A 187 -21.54 10.81 29.38
CA LEU A 187 -21.70 10.67 27.93
C LEU A 187 -21.92 12.04 27.25
N ASP A 188 -22.77 12.89 27.84
CA ASP A 188 -23.01 14.25 27.33
C ASP A 188 -21.74 15.11 27.38
N GLU A 189 -20.97 15.02 28.47
CA GLU A 189 -19.67 15.68 28.60
C GLU A 189 -18.69 15.20 27.52
N LEU A 190 -18.53 13.88 27.35
CA LEU A 190 -17.67 13.30 26.33
C LEU A 190 -18.07 13.71 24.92
N LEU A 191 -19.37 13.69 24.59
CA LEU A 191 -19.87 14.12 23.28
C LEU A 191 -19.64 15.63 23.06
N ALA A 192 -19.78 16.45 24.09
CA ALA A 192 -19.54 17.89 24.00
C ALA A 192 -18.06 18.23 23.69
N THR A 193 -17.11 17.40 24.13
CA THR A 193 -15.67 17.62 23.83
C THR A 193 -15.30 17.45 22.35
N VAL A 194 -16.12 16.77 21.56
CA VAL A 194 -15.81 16.45 20.15
C VAL A 194 -15.97 17.65 19.22
N GLN A 195 -16.63 18.74 19.66
CA GLN A 195 -16.87 19.97 18.88
C GLN A 195 -17.33 19.71 17.43
N ALA A 196 -18.19 18.71 17.24
CA ALA A 196 -18.71 18.33 15.93
C ALA A 196 -20.25 18.38 15.94
N ASP A 197 -20.84 18.53 14.75
CA ASP A 197 -22.29 18.48 14.59
C ASP A 197 -22.85 17.12 15.06
N PRO A 198 -23.92 17.09 15.89
CA PRO A 198 -24.59 15.86 16.32
C PRO A 198 -24.92 14.89 15.19
N VAL A 199 -25.30 15.38 14.00
CA VAL A 199 -25.55 14.53 12.82
C VAL A 199 -24.25 13.86 12.35
N HIS A 200 -23.16 14.61 12.31
CA HIS A 200 -21.84 14.12 11.91
C HIS A 200 -21.33 13.02 12.85
N MET A 201 -21.44 13.22 14.16
CA MET A 201 -21.06 12.22 15.17
C MET A 201 -21.92 10.96 15.10
N MET A 202 -23.24 11.11 14.97
CA MET A 202 -24.15 9.98 14.85
C MET A 202 -23.89 9.18 13.58
N THR A 203 -23.59 9.86 12.46
CA THR A 203 -23.21 9.23 11.19
C THR A 203 -21.94 8.39 11.34
N ALA A 204 -20.93 8.90 12.05
CA ALA A 204 -19.68 8.18 12.27
C ALA A 204 -19.89 6.92 13.14
N MET A 205 -20.63 7.05 14.23
CA MET A 205 -20.91 5.94 15.14
C MET A 205 -21.74 4.84 14.46
N GLU A 206 -22.80 5.20 13.72
CA GLU A 206 -23.62 4.22 12.99
C GLU A 206 -22.86 3.55 11.84
N ALA A 207 -22.01 4.27 11.10
CA ALA A 207 -21.19 3.69 10.02
C ALA A 207 -20.19 2.64 10.54
N VAL A 208 -19.64 2.84 11.73
CA VAL A 208 -18.73 1.88 12.37
C VAL A 208 -19.48 0.63 12.84
N LEU A 209 -20.68 0.81 13.42
CA LEU A 209 -21.55 -0.31 13.80
C LEU A 209 -21.99 -1.16 12.60
N GLU A 210 -22.40 -0.56 11.47
CA GLU A 210 -22.78 -1.29 10.25
C GLU A 210 -21.61 -2.13 9.68
N ARG A 211 -20.37 -1.63 9.82
CA ARG A 211 -19.17 -2.38 9.38
C ARG A 211 -18.82 -3.54 10.31
N GLU A 212 -19.13 -3.43 11.59
CA GLU A 212 -19.02 -4.54 12.55
C GLU A 212 -20.06 -5.63 12.25
N GLU A 213 -21.32 -5.25 12.06
CA GLU A 213 -22.40 -6.19 11.73
C GLU A 213 -22.18 -6.92 10.39
N SER A 214 -21.52 -6.25 9.42
CA SER A 214 -21.15 -6.85 8.14
C SER A 214 -19.81 -7.61 8.16
N GLY A 215 -19.15 -7.72 9.31
CA GLY A 215 -17.90 -8.46 9.50
C GLY A 215 -16.64 -7.81 8.88
N ARG A 216 -16.72 -6.54 8.49
CA ARG A 216 -15.59 -5.78 7.89
C ARG A 216 -14.63 -5.20 8.93
N THR A 217 -15.12 -4.99 10.15
CA THR A 217 -14.35 -4.51 11.31
C THR A 217 -14.72 -5.39 12.51
N ARG A 218 -13.80 -5.59 13.46
CA ARG A 218 -14.06 -6.35 14.67
C ARG A 218 -13.89 -5.45 15.90
N LEU A 219 -14.99 -5.12 16.56
CA LEU A 219 -15.01 -4.28 17.76
C LEU A 219 -15.17 -5.14 19.01
N ARG A 220 -14.79 -4.60 20.17
CA ARG A 220 -15.07 -5.18 21.49
C ARG A 220 -16.51 -4.90 21.90
N HIS A 221 -17.04 -5.71 22.80
CA HIS A 221 -18.42 -5.58 23.27
C HIS A 221 -18.69 -4.19 23.90
N GLU A 222 -17.77 -3.69 24.70
CA GLU A 222 -17.86 -2.39 25.37
C GLU A 222 -17.83 -1.22 24.39
N GLU A 223 -17.14 -1.37 23.26
CA GLU A 223 -17.09 -0.37 22.18
C GLU A 223 -18.42 -0.33 21.42
N ILE A 224 -19.01 -1.50 21.16
CA ILE A 224 -20.32 -1.62 20.52
C ILE A 224 -21.40 -0.97 21.40
N GLU A 225 -21.39 -1.25 22.71
CA GLU A 225 -22.36 -0.68 23.64
C GLU A 225 -22.20 0.85 23.78
N PHE A 226 -20.96 1.35 23.82
CA PHE A 226 -20.70 2.80 23.81
C PHE A 226 -21.23 3.47 22.54
N LEU A 227 -20.93 2.93 21.35
CA LEU A 227 -21.40 3.48 20.09
C LEU A 227 -22.94 3.48 20.04
N ARG A 228 -23.58 2.38 20.46
CA ARG A 228 -25.06 2.28 20.54
C ARG A 228 -25.65 3.28 21.53
N ALA A 229 -25.03 3.48 22.69
CA ALA A 229 -25.45 4.48 23.67
C ALA A 229 -25.34 5.91 23.12
N GLY A 230 -24.22 6.23 22.46
CA GLY A 230 -24.01 7.51 21.78
C GLY A 230 -25.05 7.79 20.70
N VAL A 231 -25.33 6.83 19.82
CA VAL A 231 -26.37 6.96 18.77
C VAL A 231 -27.76 7.20 19.37
N ARG A 232 -28.15 6.42 20.40
CA ARG A 232 -29.44 6.61 21.09
C ARG A 232 -29.55 8.02 21.68
N ARG A 233 -28.47 8.51 22.30
CA ARG A 233 -28.44 9.83 22.95
C ARG A 233 -28.53 10.97 21.94
N LEU A 234 -27.75 10.92 20.86
CA LEU A 234 -27.74 11.92 19.79
C LEU A 234 -29.07 11.92 19.03
N SER A 235 -29.66 10.74 18.78
CA SER A 235 -30.97 10.64 18.15
C SER A 235 -32.07 11.26 19.03
N ALA A 236 -32.01 11.07 20.36
CA ALA A 236 -32.95 11.70 21.29
C ALA A 236 -32.83 13.24 21.30
N GLN A 237 -31.61 13.80 21.18
CA GLN A 237 -31.41 15.25 21.03
C GLN A 237 -32.02 15.79 19.73
N MET A 238 -32.06 14.96 18.67
CA MET A 238 -32.60 15.31 17.36
C MET A 238 -34.06 14.86 17.15
N GLN A 239 -34.85 14.78 18.23
CA GLN A 239 -36.27 14.40 18.19
C GLN A 239 -36.54 13.02 17.53
N GLY A 240 -35.62 12.07 17.69
CA GLY A 240 -35.77 10.71 17.16
C GLY A 240 -35.46 10.59 15.66
N LYS A 241 -34.86 11.60 15.02
CA LYS A 241 -34.35 11.45 13.65
C LYS A 241 -33.24 10.40 13.64
N ARG A 242 -33.39 9.38 12.79
CA ARG A 242 -32.34 8.42 12.43
C ARG A 242 -31.63 8.88 11.17
N VAL A 243 -30.31 8.74 11.14
CA VAL A 243 -29.53 8.95 9.92
C VAL A 243 -29.57 7.65 9.11
N LYS A 244 -29.76 7.77 7.79
CA LYS A 244 -29.68 6.62 6.90
C LYS A 244 -28.23 6.48 6.44
N ILE A 245 -27.49 5.57 7.08
CA ILE A 245 -26.14 5.23 6.64
C ILE A 245 -26.22 4.47 5.32
N LYS A 246 -25.32 4.81 4.41
CA LYS A 246 -25.13 4.08 3.16
C LYS A 246 -23.84 3.29 3.30
N SER A 247 -23.79 2.10 2.68
CA SER A 247 -22.65 1.18 2.76
C SER A 247 -21.28 1.72 2.34
N TRP A 248 -21.22 2.93 1.77
CA TRP A 248 -20.01 3.62 1.28
C TRP A 248 -19.59 4.79 2.19
N THR A 249 -20.39 5.13 3.19
CA THR A 249 -20.14 6.25 4.08
C THR A 249 -18.85 6.01 4.85
N VAL A 250 -17.96 7.00 4.82
CA VAL A 250 -16.75 7.10 5.64
C VAL A 250 -16.71 8.49 6.22
N THR A 251 -16.30 8.65 7.47
CA THR A 251 -16.25 9.96 8.14
C THR A 251 -14.82 10.40 8.47
N GLY A 252 -14.60 11.70 8.63
CA GLY A 252 -13.30 12.27 9.00
C GLY A 252 -12.78 11.86 10.38
N PHE A 253 -13.59 11.20 11.20
CA PHE A 253 -13.11 10.55 12.43
C PHE A 253 -12.32 9.28 12.15
N GLU A 254 -12.61 8.61 11.04
CA GLU A 254 -11.96 7.35 10.64
C GLU A 254 -10.72 7.58 9.77
N VAL A 255 -10.56 8.82 9.30
CA VAL A 255 -9.53 9.18 8.33
C VAL A 255 -8.51 10.10 8.98
N GLU A 256 -7.25 9.71 8.87
CA GLU A 256 -6.13 10.57 9.19
C GLU A 256 -5.70 11.31 7.92
N ARG A 257 -5.93 12.62 7.90
CA ARG A 257 -5.43 13.49 6.83
C ARG A 257 -3.92 13.64 7.04
N GLY A 258 -3.13 13.09 6.12
CA GLY A 258 -1.68 13.19 6.13
C GLY A 258 -1.19 14.47 5.45
N PHE A 259 0.10 14.49 5.11
CA PHE A 259 0.72 15.59 4.38
C PHE A 259 0.14 15.72 2.97
N LEU A 260 0.10 16.94 2.45
CA LEU A 260 -0.07 17.17 1.03
C LEU A 260 1.19 16.59 0.35
N LEU A 261 1.11 15.40 -0.28
CA LEU A 261 2.28 14.75 -0.90
C LEU A 261 2.90 15.55 -2.05
N GLY A 262 2.20 16.58 -2.50
CA GLY A 262 2.71 17.56 -3.44
C GLY A 262 1.58 18.42 -3.96
N SER A 263 1.93 19.60 -4.46
CA SER A 263 1.12 20.26 -5.48
C SER A 263 1.21 19.43 -6.77
N ASP A 264 0.55 18.28 -6.81
CA ASP A 264 -0.02 17.93 -8.10
C ASP A 264 -1.02 19.06 -8.38
N VAL A 265 -0.86 19.63 -9.56
CA VAL A 265 -1.79 20.22 -10.52
C VAL A 265 -3.32 20.17 -10.16
N SER A 266 -3.78 19.41 -9.17
CA SER A 266 -4.98 19.64 -8.38
C SER A 266 -4.78 19.64 -6.85
N SER A 267 -4.69 20.84 -6.27
CA SER A 267 -4.47 21.11 -4.85
C SER A 267 -5.63 20.76 -3.88
N THR A 268 -6.37 19.68 -4.13
CA THR A 268 -7.43 19.17 -3.23
C THR A 268 -7.31 17.67 -2.92
N ILE A 269 -6.31 16.97 -3.49
CA ILE A 269 -6.02 15.58 -3.14
C ILE A 269 -4.98 15.57 -2.00
N ARG A 270 -5.40 15.12 -0.82
CA ARG A 270 -4.50 14.82 0.30
C ARG A 270 -4.21 13.34 0.33
N VAL A 271 -3.01 12.96 0.75
CA VAL A 271 -2.78 11.57 1.15
C VAL A 271 -3.08 11.42 2.62
N GLY A 272 -3.73 10.33 2.96
CA GLY A 272 -4.08 10.01 4.33
C GLY A 272 -4.00 8.52 4.60
N ARG A 273 -4.47 8.15 5.79
CA ARG A 273 -4.63 6.77 6.21
C ARG A 273 -6.09 6.50 6.55
N TRP A 274 -6.53 5.31 6.16
CA TRP A 274 -7.83 4.75 6.53
C TRP A 274 -7.66 3.24 6.71
N LEU A 275 -7.96 2.74 7.91
CA LEU A 275 -7.80 1.32 8.29
C LEU A 275 -6.37 0.79 8.02
N GLY A 276 -5.33 1.52 8.43
CA GLY A 276 -3.93 1.15 8.23
C GLY A 276 -3.39 1.38 6.82
N LYS A 277 -4.26 1.59 5.82
CA LYS A 277 -3.88 1.71 4.41
C LYS A 277 -3.71 3.16 4.00
N VAL A 278 -2.71 3.40 3.14
CA VAL A 278 -2.51 4.71 2.50
C VAL A 278 -3.59 4.92 1.45
N VAL A 279 -4.25 6.08 1.51
CA VAL A 279 -5.37 6.44 0.63
C VAL A 279 -5.25 7.88 0.14
N ASN A 280 -5.87 8.16 -1.00
CA ASN A 280 -6.06 9.51 -1.51
C ASN A 280 -7.42 10.05 -1.04
N ILE A 281 -7.43 11.29 -0.55
CA ILE A 281 -8.60 12.01 -0.03
C ILE A 281 -8.83 13.21 -0.93
N LEU A 282 -9.92 13.21 -1.68
CA LEU A 282 -10.29 14.30 -2.57
C LEU A 282 -11.34 15.19 -1.92
N GLU A 283 -10.97 16.43 -1.60
CA GLU A 283 -11.86 17.41 -0.95
C GLU A 283 -12.82 18.06 -1.96
N MET A 284 -14.11 17.91 -1.70
CA MET A 284 -15.22 18.31 -2.55
C MET A 284 -15.85 19.59 -2.03
N LYS A 285 -16.41 20.39 -2.94
CA LYS A 285 -17.05 21.68 -2.63
C LYS A 285 -18.20 21.55 -1.64
N ASP A 286 -19.09 20.59 -1.87
CA ASP A 286 -20.28 20.38 -1.07
C ASP A 286 -20.78 18.92 -1.10
N ALA A 287 -21.75 18.64 -0.23
CA ALA A 287 -22.29 17.31 0.01
C ALA A 287 -23.15 16.78 -1.14
N GLU A 288 -23.82 17.68 -1.87
CA GLU A 288 -24.69 17.34 -2.99
C GLU A 288 -23.85 16.81 -4.15
N ILE A 289 -22.81 17.58 -4.53
CA ILE A 289 -21.82 17.21 -5.53
C ILE A 289 -21.16 15.88 -5.14
N THR A 290 -20.74 15.73 -3.88
CA THR A 290 -20.13 14.47 -3.39
C THR A 290 -21.08 13.27 -3.59
N THR A 291 -22.37 13.45 -3.31
CA THR A 291 -23.38 12.39 -3.46
C THR A 291 -23.59 12.01 -4.93
N GLU A 292 -23.62 13.00 -5.83
CA GLU A 292 -23.73 12.77 -7.28
C GLU A 292 -22.53 11.98 -7.79
N PHE A 293 -21.31 12.36 -7.38
CA PHE A 293 -20.09 11.66 -7.76
C PHE A 293 -20.02 10.23 -7.25
N VAL A 294 -20.46 9.98 -6.02
CA VAL A 294 -20.55 8.61 -5.49
C VAL A 294 -21.52 7.76 -6.32
N LYS A 295 -22.67 8.32 -6.74
CA LYS A 295 -23.62 7.60 -7.60
C LYS A 295 -23.03 7.31 -8.97
N LEU A 296 -22.34 8.28 -9.57
CA LEU A 296 -21.65 8.14 -10.84
C LEU A 296 -20.58 7.04 -10.74
N TRP A 297 -19.65 7.12 -9.79
CA TRP A 297 -18.60 6.09 -9.66
C TRP A 297 -19.18 4.70 -9.39
N LYS A 298 -20.25 4.63 -8.60
CA LYS A 298 -20.95 3.37 -8.35
C LYS A 298 -21.65 2.80 -9.59
N SER A 299 -21.87 3.55 -10.66
CA SER A 299 -22.35 2.97 -11.93
C SER A 299 -21.21 2.47 -12.83
N LEU A 300 -19.98 2.93 -12.60
CA LEU A 300 -18.81 2.53 -13.37
C LEU A 300 -18.27 1.17 -12.90
N ARG A 301 -18.08 0.25 -13.84
CA ARG A 301 -17.61 -1.13 -13.67
C ARG A 301 -16.58 -1.44 -14.76
N SER A 302 -15.34 -1.05 -14.51
CA SER A 302 -14.21 -1.32 -15.41
C SER A 302 -12.94 -1.45 -14.59
N THR A 303 -12.04 -2.35 -15.01
CA THR A 303 -10.71 -2.51 -14.40
C THR A 303 -9.76 -1.36 -14.74
N ARG A 304 -10.16 -0.48 -15.66
CA ARG A 304 -9.43 0.75 -16.04
C ARG A 304 -9.99 2.00 -15.39
N VAL A 305 -10.97 1.84 -14.50
CA VAL A 305 -11.54 2.93 -13.70
C VAL A 305 -11.24 2.67 -12.23
N GLN A 306 -10.74 3.69 -11.54
CA GLN A 306 -10.36 3.57 -10.14
C GLN A 306 -11.59 3.29 -9.27
N VAL A 307 -11.47 2.30 -8.40
CA VAL A 307 -12.53 1.94 -7.45
C VAL A 307 -12.72 3.07 -6.43
N LEU A 308 -13.97 3.38 -6.14
CA LEU A 308 -14.36 4.26 -5.03
C LEU A 308 -14.29 3.48 -3.71
N LEU A 309 -13.42 3.90 -2.77
CA LEU A 309 -13.33 3.26 -1.46
C LEU A 309 -14.45 3.70 -0.51
N GLY A 310 -14.83 4.97 -0.57
CA GLY A 310 -15.86 5.55 0.27
C GLY A 310 -15.96 7.07 0.10
N ALA A 311 -16.87 7.71 0.82
CA ALA A 311 -16.99 9.17 0.83
C ALA A 311 -17.65 9.68 2.11
N SER A 312 -17.36 10.94 2.46
CA SER A 312 -18.04 11.69 3.49
C SER A 312 -18.83 12.83 2.89
N THR A 313 -20.14 12.87 3.18
CA THR A 313 -21.01 14.00 2.85
C THR A 313 -21.28 14.90 4.06
N THR A 314 -20.83 14.50 5.25
CA THR A 314 -21.10 15.21 6.51
C THR A 314 -19.86 15.95 7.02
N ASP A 315 -18.68 15.68 6.48
CA ASP A 315 -17.46 16.43 6.77
C ASP A 315 -17.49 17.83 6.14
N SER A 316 -16.67 18.73 6.69
CA SER A 316 -16.39 20.03 6.10
C SER A 316 -14.86 20.23 5.93
N PRO A 317 -14.35 20.27 4.69
CA PRO A 317 -15.07 19.99 3.44
C PRO A 317 -15.47 18.51 3.31
N PRO A 318 -16.57 18.19 2.60
CA PRO A 318 -16.90 16.83 2.19
C PRO A 318 -15.75 16.21 1.37
N PHE A 319 -15.65 14.89 1.33
CA PHE A 319 -14.54 14.25 0.62
C PHE A 319 -14.87 12.87 0.02
N ILE A 320 -14.07 12.47 -0.95
CA ILE A 320 -14.08 11.14 -1.58
C ILE A 320 -12.76 10.41 -1.27
N LEU A 321 -12.83 9.11 -0.95
CA LEU A 321 -11.67 8.25 -0.73
C LEU A 321 -11.38 7.39 -1.95
N LEU A 322 -10.11 7.41 -2.37
CA LEU A 322 -9.57 6.68 -3.50
C LEU A 322 -8.34 5.87 -3.08
N PRO A 323 -8.03 4.74 -3.75
CA PRO A 323 -6.78 4.03 -3.57
C PRO A 323 -5.58 4.96 -3.79
N TYR A 324 -4.54 4.78 -2.97
CA TYR A 324 -3.26 5.43 -3.23
C TYR A 324 -2.57 4.76 -4.42
N ALA A 325 -2.08 5.58 -5.35
CA ALA A 325 -1.28 5.14 -6.47
C ALA A 325 0.07 5.87 -6.43
N PRO A 326 1.20 5.16 -6.35
CA PRO A 326 2.51 5.77 -6.14
C PRO A 326 3.02 6.52 -7.36
N ASP A 327 2.69 6.04 -8.57
CA ASP A 327 3.20 6.60 -9.82
C ASP A 327 2.05 6.95 -10.78
N ASN A 328 2.19 8.11 -11.43
CA ASN A 328 1.43 8.42 -12.63
C ASN A 328 2.15 7.88 -13.88
N VAL A 329 1.46 7.88 -15.03
CA VAL A 329 1.99 7.29 -16.28
C VAL A 329 3.33 7.88 -16.72
N LEU A 330 3.57 9.19 -16.54
CA LEU A 330 4.84 9.81 -16.94
C LEU A 330 5.97 9.45 -15.97
N ASP A 331 5.69 9.41 -14.67
CA ASP A 331 6.65 8.96 -13.66
C ASP A 331 7.01 7.49 -13.84
N TYR A 332 6.02 6.64 -14.10
CA TYR A 332 6.21 5.23 -14.42
C TYR A 332 7.10 5.05 -15.65
N LEU A 333 6.79 5.76 -16.76
CA LEU A 333 7.61 5.74 -17.96
C LEU A 333 9.04 6.17 -17.65
N ALA A 334 9.24 7.24 -16.89
CA ALA A 334 10.55 7.77 -16.54
C ALA A 334 11.38 6.79 -15.69
N LYS A 335 10.76 6.09 -14.75
CA LYS A 335 11.42 5.15 -13.83
C LYS A 335 11.65 3.77 -14.45
N ASN A 336 10.69 3.23 -15.19
CA ASN A 336 10.78 1.88 -15.74
C ASN A 336 11.80 1.82 -16.89
N PRO A 337 12.84 0.97 -16.84
CA PRO A 337 13.85 0.89 -17.89
C PRO A 337 13.32 0.33 -19.22
N ALA A 338 12.26 -0.48 -19.20
CA ALA A 338 11.68 -1.12 -20.38
C ALA A 338 10.14 -1.11 -20.31
N PRO A 339 9.49 0.06 -20.42
CA PRO A 339 8.05 0.15 -20.34
C PRO A 339 7.36 -0.36 -21.60
N ASP A 340 6.30 -1.15 -21.44
CA ASP A 340 5.39 -1.50 -22.54
C ASP A 340 4.46 -0.32 -22.84
N TYR A 341 4.93 0.61 -23.68
CA TYR A 341 4.16 1.80 -24.04
C TYR A 341 2.87 1.48 -24.80
N LEU A 342 2.83 0.38 -25.56
CA LEU A 342 1.64 -0.04 -26.31
C LEU A 342 0.52 -0.46 -25.37
N LYS A 343 0.86 -1.25 -24.35
CA LYS A 343 -0.07 -1.59 -23.25
C LYS A 343 -0.61 -0.33 -22.59
N LEU A 344 0.26 0.61 -22.21
CA LEU A 344 -0.16 1.85 -21.55
C LEU A 344 -1.14 2.66 -22.43
N VAL A 345 -0.80 2.91 -23.69
CA VAL A 345 -1.65 3.67 -24.62
C VAL A 345 -2.98 2.96 -24.86
N SER A 346 -2.94 1.64 -25.07
CA SER A 346 -4.16 0.84 -25.27
C SER A 346 -5.07 0.88 -24.05
N GLU A 347 -4.54 0.74 -22.84
CA GLU A 347 -5.35 0.66 -21.63
C GLU A 347 -5.95 2.02 -21.25
N ILE A 348 -5.22 3.14 -21.45
CA ILE A 348 -5.78 4.49 -21.31
C ILE A 348 -6.95 4.68 -22.28
N THR A 349 -6.74 4.31 -23.55
CA THR A 349 -7.74 4.51 -24.61
C THR A 349 -8.98 3.64 -24.39
N ARG A 350 -8.81 2.39 -23.91
CA ARG A 350 -9.91 1.50 -23.48
C ARG A 350 -10.69 2.09 -22.31
N GLY A 351 -10.00 2.71 -21.35
CA GLY A 351 -10.66 3.40 -20.24
C GLY A 351 -11.58 4.52 -20.73
N LEU A 352 -11.15 5.32 -21.70
CA LEU A 352 -11.98 6.36 -22.30
C LEU A 352 -13.12 5.79 -23.15
N ASP A 353 -12.86 4.77 -23.96
CA ASP A 353 -13.89 4.11 -24.77
C ASP A 353 -15.02 3.53 -23.91
N TYR A 354 -14.66 2.92 -22.78
CA TYR A 354 -15.62 2.45 -21.78
C TYR A 354 -16.52 3.57 -21.23
N LEU A 355 -15.95 4.76 -20.98
CA LEU A 355 -16.70 5.91 -20.46
C LEU A 355 -17.58 6.53 -21.55
N HIS A 356 -17.04 6.71 -22.75
CA HIS A 356 -17.73 7.35 -23.88
C HIS A 356 -18.85 6.48 -24.46
N SER A 357 -18.76 5.15 -24.33
CA SER A 357 -19.79 4.21 -24.77
C SER A 357 -20.97 4.04 -23.80
N ARG A 358 -20.96 4.74 -22.65
CA ARG A 358 -22.11 4.75 -21.73
C ARG A 358 -23.31 5.48 -22.35
N ASP A 359 -24.50 5.17 -21.85
CA ASP A 359 -25.74 5.87 -22.21
C ASP A 359 -26.39 6.48 -20.94
N PRO A 360 -26.35 7.81 -20.76
CA PRO A 360 -25.63 8.78 -21.60
C PRO A 360 -24.09 8.65 -21.47
N PRO A 361 -23.30 9.16 -22.45
CA PRO A 361 -21.85 9.11 -22.40
C PRO A 361 -21.29 9.78 -21.14
N VAL A 362 -20.32 9.13 -20.50
CA VAL A 362 -19.59 9.69 -19.37
C VAL A 362 -18.31 10.33 -19.90
N VAL A 363 -18.13 11.62 -19.65
CA VAL A 363 -16.93 12.37 -20.03
C VAL A 363 -15.96 12.38 -18.84
N HIS A 364 -14.69 12.07 -19.07
CA HIS A 364 -13.66 12.18 -18.04
C HIS A 364 -13.42 13.65 -17.67
N GLY A 365 -13.26 14.52 -18.66
CA GLY A 365 -13.30 15.97 -18.53
C GLY A 365 -12.13 16.63 -17.79
N SER A 366 -11.09 15.86 -17.50
CA SER A 366 -9.88 16.30 -16.76
C SER A 366 -8.69 15.36 -16.98
N LEU A 367 -8.67 14.62 -18.10
CA LEU A 367 -7.61 13.64 -18.39
C LEU A 367 -6.25 14.33 -18.51
N ARG A 368 -5.26 13.84 -17.75
CA ARG A 368 -3.90 14.37 -17.64
C ARG A 368 -3.00 13.35 -16.95
N PRO A 369 -1.66 13.51 -16.94
CA PRO A 369 -0.76 12.54 -16.33
C PRO A 369 -1.14 12.15 -14.90
N GLY A 370 -1.38 13.14 -14.02
CA GLY A 370 -1.64 12.90 -12.59
C GLY A 370 -2.90 12.09 -12.26
N VAL A 371 -3.82 11.90 -13.21
CA VAL A 371 -5.05 11.09 -13.02
C VAL A 371 -5.01 9.75 -13.78
N VAL A 372 -3.88 9.45 -14.42
CA VAL A 372 -3.60 8.17 -15.07
C VAL A 372 -2.55 7.45 -14.25
N HIS A 373 -3.01 6.50 -13.43
CA HIS A 373 -2.17 5.75 -12.51
C HIS A 373 -1.68 4.46 -13.15
N VAL A 374 -0.44 4.08 -12.84
CA VAL A 374 0.18 2.84 -13.33
C VAL A 374 0.77 2.07 -12.16
N ASP A 375 0.38 0.80 -12.01
CA ASP A 375 0.97 -0.09 -11.00
C ASP A 375 2.33 -0.65 -11.47
N PRO A 376 3.12 -1.30 -10.59
CA PRO A 376 4.40 -1.89 -10.97
C PRO A 376 4.31 -2.92 -12.12
N GLN A 377 3.15 -3.53 -12.33
CA GLN A 377 2.86 -4.49 -13.39
C GLN A 377 2.46 -3.82 -14.72
N GLY A 378 2.45 -2.49 -14.77
CA GLY A 378 2.11 -1.71 -15.96
C GLY A 378 0.62 -1.66 -16.26
N ASN A 379 -0.25 -1.93 -15.27
CA ASN A 379 -1.69 -1.81 -15.45
C ASN A 379 -2.14 -0.36 -15.19
N VAL A 380 -2.92 0.18 -16.13
CA VAL A 380 -3.46 1.53 -16.09
C VAL A 380 -4.81 1.58 -15.39
N THR A 381 -5.00 2.63 -14.58
CA THR A 381 -6.29 3.01 -13.99
C THR A 381 -6.53 4.52 -14.11
N LEU A 382 -7.71 4.92 -14.57
CA LEU A 382 -8.17 6.31 -14.65
C LEU A 382 -8.87 6.73 -13.34
N SER A 383 -8.47 7.87 -12.78
CA SER A 383 -9.09 8.47 -11.59
C SER A 383 -9.74 9.83 -11.91
N CYS A 384 -10.47 10.40 -10.95
CA CYS A 384 -11.06 11.75 -11.05
C CYS A 384 -11.99 12.02 -12.27
N ILE A 385 -12.62 10.98 -12.82
CA ILE A 385 -13.61 11.01 -13.92
C ILE A 385 -14.77 12.00 -13.68
N GLY A 386 -15.03 12.94 -14.58
CA GLY A 386 -16.10 13.93 -14.44
C GLY A 386 -15.87 14.95 -13.32
N ILE A 387 -14.75 14.87 -12.59
CA ILE A 387 -14.40 15.85 -11.56
C ILE A 387 -13.72 17.03 -12.23
N HIS A 388 -14.37 18.18 -12.14
CA HIS A 388 -13.89 19.45 -12.68
C HIS A 388 -13.54 20.40 -11.54
N ARG A 389 -12.77 21.44 -11.87
CA ARG A 389 -12.37 22.50 -10.91
C ARG A 389 -13.52 23.05 -10.07
N LYS A 390 -14.72 23.23 -10.66
CA LYS A 390 -15.90 23.76 -9.97
C LYS A 390 -16.49 22.84 -8.89
N HIS A 391 -16.11 21.56 -8.88
CA HIS A 391 -16.56 20.54 -7.93
C HIS A 391 -15.65 20.44 -6.70
N LEU A 392 -14.46 21.03 -6.77
CA LEU A 392 -13.43 20.94 -5.75
C LEU A 392 -13.58 22.08 -4.73
N ALA A 393 -13.11 21.86 -3.51
CA ALA A 393 -13.05 22.86 -2.45
C ALA A 393 -11.62 23.43 -2.30
N PRO A 394 -11.14 24.31 -3.19
CA PRO A 394 -9.84 24.95 -2.99
C PRO A 394 -9.88 25.82 -1.73
N THR A 395 -8.85 25.70 -0.90
CA THR A 395 -8.78 26.38 0.41
C THR A 395 -8.60 27.89 0.31
N ASP A 396 -8.13 28.41 -0.84
CA ASP A 396 -7.87 29.83 -1.06
C ASP A 396 -7.76 30.19 -2.57
N LEU A 397 -7.62 31.50 -2.85
CA LEU A 397 -7.50 32.03 -4.22
C LEU A 397 -6.20 31.59 -4.91
N SER A 398 -5.11 31.43 -4.18
CA SER A 398 -3.82 31.00 -4.73
C SER A 398 -3.87 29.54 -5.19
N THR A 399 -4.45 28.67 -4.37
CA THR A 399 -4.80 27.28 -4.62
C THR A 399 -5.71 27.17 -5.85
N THR A 400 -6.69 28.07 -5.96
CA THR A 400 -7.61 28.18 -7.10
C THR A 400 -6.90 28.56 -8.40
N MET A 401 -5.95 29.49 -8.36
CA MET A 401 -5.14 29.90 -9.52
C MET A 401 -4.13 28.82 -9.93
N GLN A 402 -3.50 28.16 -8.96
CA GLN A 402 -2.63 27.02 -9.22
C GLN A 402 -3.39 25.91 -9.93
N LEU A 403 -4.56 25.51 -9.42
CA LEU A 403 -5.49 24.57 -10.06
C LEU A 403 -5.81 24.95 -11.50
N HIS A 404 -6.03 26.25 -11.77
CA HIS A 404 -6.29 26.72 -13.12
C HIS A 404 -5.10 26.49 -14.04
N ASN A 405 -3.94 27.06 -13.70
CA ASN A 405 -2.72 27.00 -14.51
C ASN A 405 -2.24 25.58 -14.78
N ALA A 406 -2.59 24.70 -13.85
CA ALA A 406 -2.30 23.30 -13.85
C ALA A 406 -3.21 22.48 -14.78
N LEU A 407 -4.51 22.79 -14.81
CA LEU A 407 -5.50 22.09 -15.65
C LEU A 407 -5.50 22.59 -17.09
N THR A 408 -5.39 23.90 -17.29
CA THR A 408 -5.52 24.55 -18.61
C THR A 408 -4.63 23.94 -19.71
N PRO A 409 -3.36 23.55 -19.46
CA PRO A 409 -2.50 22.98 -20.51
C PRO A 409 -3.04 21.69 -21.13
N TRP A 410 -3.93 20.97 -20.43
CA TRP A 410 -4.49 19.70 -20.87
C TRP A 410 -5.90 19.83 -21.46
N GLN A 411 -6.46 21.04 -21.51
CA GLN A 411 -7.84 21.27 -21.92
C GLN A 411 -7.96 21.53 -23.42
N ALA A 412 -9.04 21.01 -24.01
CA ALA A 412 -9.40 21.31 -25.38
C ALA A 412 -9.81 22.78 -25.54
N PRO A 413 -9.46 23.43 -26.67
CA PRO A 413 -9.72 24.85 -26.88
C PRO A 413 -11.21 25.22 -26.86
N GLU A 414 -12.09 24.28 -27.25
CA GLU A 414 -13.55 24.48 -27.27
C GLU A 414 -14.23 24.26 -25.90
N LEU A 415 -13.52 23.74 -24.90
CA LEU A 415 -14.08 23.38 -23.59
C LEU A 415 -14.77 24.54 -22.87
N PRO A 416 -14.29 25.81 -22.94
CA PRO A 416 -15.00 26.96 -22.36
C PRO A 416 -16.37 27.24 -23.02
N ALA A 417 -16.53 26.91 -24.30
CA ALA A 417 -17.74 27.20 -25.08
C ALA A 417 -18.74 26.05 -25.07
N THR A 418 -18.26 24.81 -25.17
CA THR A 418 -19.08 23.60 -25.34
C THR A 418 -19.26 22.79 -24.06
N GLY A 419 -18.44 23.06 -23.03
CA GLY A 419 -18.33 22.22 -21.86
C GLY A 419 -17.57 20.91 -22.13
N PRO A 420 -17.55 19.99 -21.15
CA PRO A 420 -16.88 18.70 -21.31
C PRO A 420 -17.61 17.83 -22.33
N THR A 421 -16.88 17.32 -23.32
CA THR A 421 -17.39 16.39 -24.34
C THR A 421 -16.43 15.22 -24.55
N PRO A 422 -16.87 14.09 -25.12
CA PRO A 422 -15.96 13.00 -25.50
C PRO A 422 -14.82 13.48 -26.41
N ALA A 423 -15.10 14.40 -27.34
CA ALA A 423 -14.08 14.97 -28.23
C ALA A 423 -13.03 15.81 -27.47
N ALA A 424 -13.42 16.47 -26.37
CA ALA A 424 -12.49 17.19 -25.51
C ALA A 424 -11.55 16.22 -24.77
N ASP A 425 -12.06 15.05 -24.31
CA ASP A 425 -11.22 14.01 -23.72
C ASP A 425 -10.20 13.45 -24.70
N ILE A 426 -10.59 13.27 -25.97
CA ILE A 426 -9.68 12.81 -27.03
C ILE A 426 -8.56 13.83 -27.27
N TYR A 427 -8.87 15.12 -27.24
CA TYR A 427 -7.82 16.14 -27.33
C TYR A 427 -6.85 16.06 -26.15
N SER A 428 -7.37 15.94 -24.92
CA SER A 428 -6.56 15.73 -23.72
C SER A 428 -5.70 14.45 -23.81
N LEU A 429 -6.23 13.38 -24.41
CA LEU A 429 -5.47 12.17 -24.71
C LEU A 429 -4.31 12.46 -25.67
N GLY A 430 -4.52 13.21 -26.74
CA GLY A 430 -3.45 13.61 -27.68
C GLY A 430 -2.29 14.35 -27.00
N LEU A 431 -2.61 15.25 -26.07
CA LEU A 431 -1.60 15.94 -25.25
C LEU A 431 -0.86 14.98 -24.31
N LEU A 432 -1.59 14.05 -23.67
CA LEU A 432 -0.99 13.02 -22.82
C LEU A 432 -0.03 12.12 -23.62
N LEU A 433 -0.45 11.64 -24.79
CA LEU A 433 0.38 10.84 -25.70
C LEU A 433 1.64 11.61 -26.15
N SER A 434 1.52 12.92 -26.38
CA SER A 434 2.67 13.78 -26.69
C SER A 434 3.67 13.86 -25.53
N GLY A 435 3.16 13.94 -24.29
CA GLY A 435 3.98 13.86 -23.08
C GLY A 435 4.70 12.51 -22.95
N MET A 436 3.99 11.41 -23.20
CA MET A 436 4.56 10.05 -23.19
C MET A 436 5.65 9.90 -24.25
N LEU A 437 5.41 10.34 -25.49
CA LEU A 437 6.38 10.31 -26.58
C LEU A 437 7.66 11.07 -26.22
N THR A 438 7.55 12.23 -25.57
CA THR A 438 8.71 13.02 -25.13
C THR A 438 9.60 12.23 -24.15
N VAL A 439 8.99 11.52 -23.19
CA VAL A 439 9.73 10.69 -22.22
C VAL A 439 10.40 9.50 -22.91
N LEU A 440 9.68 8.83 -23.81
CA LEU A 440 10.19 7.68 -24.57
C LEU A 440 11.37 8.07 -25.47
N LEU A 441 11.29 9.18 -26.21
CA LEU A 441 12.39 9.66 -27.05
C LEU A 441 13.66 9.97 -26.25
N ARG A 442 13.53 10.54 -25.03
CA ARG A 442 14.67 10.77 -24.15
C ARG A 442 15.33 9.46 -23.70
N LYS A 443 14.54 8.41 -23.45
CA LYS A 443 15.07 7.09 -23.08
C LYS A 443 15.79 6.41 -24.23
N HIS A 444 15.28 6.61 -25.44
CA HIS A 444 15.89 6.12 -26.67
C HIS A 444 16.88 7.12 -27.27
N ALA A 445 17.50 8.03 -26.50
CA ALA A 445 18.43 9.03 -27.05
C ALA A 445 19.65 8.44 -27.82
N ARG A 446 19.93 7.13 -27.66
CA ARG A 446 21.04 6.41 -28.32
C ARG A 446 20.59 5.44 -29.44
N GLY A 447 19.31 5.41 -29.82
CA GLY A 447 18.80 4.51 -30.87
C GLY A 447 17.35 4.81 -31.28
N PRO A 448 16.82 4.23 -32.37
CA PRO A 448 15.44 4.49 -32.79
C PRO A 448 14.43 3.99 -31.75
N PHE A 449 13.30 4.70 -31.63
CA PHE A 449 12.12 4.23 -30.91
C PHE A 449 11.09 3.73 -31.94
N ASP A 450 10.96 2.40 -32.05
CA ASP A 450 10.13 1.77 -33.09
C ASP A 450 8.64 2.20 -33.05
N GLY A 451 8.16 2.68 -31.89
CA GLY A 451 6.79 3.18 -31.72
C GLY A 451 6.54 4.63 -32.12
N GLU A 452 7.56 5.38 -32.56
CA GLU A 452 7.44 6.82 -32.79
C GLU A 452 6.38 7.16 -33.84
N ALA A 453 6.42 6.50 -34.99
CA ALA A 453 5.50 6.78 -36.10
C ALA A 453 4.03 6.51 -35.72
N LEU A 454 3.78 5.44 -34.97
CA LEU A 454 2.44 5.11 -34.48
C LEU A 454 1.94 6.14 -33.47
N LEU A 455 2.77 6.51 -32.48
CA LEU A 455 2.37 7.53 -31.50
C LEU A 455 2.10 8.88 -32.17
N ARG A 456 2.93 9.30 -33.13
CA ARG A 456 2.70 10.54 -33.89
C ARG A 456 1.36 10.51 -34.64
N ARG A 457 1.04 9.40 -35.31
CA ARG A 457 -0.25 9.23 -35.98
C ARG A 457 -1.43 9.35 -35.00
N LEU A 458 -1.37 8.67 -33.86
CA LEU A 458 -2.43 8.74 -32.85
C LEU A 458 -2.57 10.15 -32.26
N ILE A 459 -1.44 10.84 -32.03
CA ILE A 459 -1.43 12.23 -31.58
C ILE A 459 -2.12 13.14 -32.61
N ASP A 460 -1.80 13.00 -33.89
CA ASP A 460 -2.39 13.81 -34.97
C ASP A 460 -3.90 13.56 -35.10
N ASP A 461 -4.35 12.31 -34.94
CA ASP A 461 -5.77 11.94 -34.96
C ASP A 461 -6.53 12.48 -33.73
N CYS A 462 -5.85 12.61 -32.57
CA CYS A 462 -6.42 13.20 -31.36
C CYS A 462 -6.46 14.73 -31.39
N LEU A 463 -5.47 15.39 -31.99
CA LEU A 463 -5.27 16.84 -31.95
C LEU A 463 -5.84 17.59 -33.16
N ARG A 464 -6.79 16.97 -33.89
CA ARG A 464 -7.51 17.66 -34.98
C ARG A 464 -8.16 18.95 -34.46
N PRO A 465 -8.06 20.08 -35.20
CA PRO A 465 -8.59 21.37 -34.75
C PRO A 465 -10.11 21.33 -34.50
N ALA A 466 -10.87 20.73 -35.42
CA ALA A 466 -12.31 20.58 -35.29
C ALA A 466 -12.65 19.37 -34.40
N PRO A 467 -13.50 19.52 -33.35
CA PRO A 467 -13.81 18.43 -32.42
C PRO A 467 -14.44 17.19 -33.06
N ASP A 468 -15.24 17.37 -34.11
CA ASP A 468 -15.91 16.32 -34.87
C ASP A 468 -14.99 15.55 -35.82
N GLU A 469 -13.84 16.13 -36.17
CA GLU A 469 -12.80 15.45 -36.96
C GLU A 469 -11.86 14.58 -36.13
N ARG A 470 -11.88 14.73 -34.79
CA ARG A 470 -11.04 13.93 -33.89
C ARG A 470 -11.52 12.48 -33.86
N ALA A 471 -10.57 11.54 -33.80
CA ALA A 471 -10.92 10.13 -33.71
C ALA A 471 -11.64 9.79 -32.40
N SER A 472 -12.70 8.99 -32.46
CA SER A 472 -13.27 8.37 -31.24
C SER A 472 -12.26 7.44 -30.56
N ALA A 473 -12.42 7.19 -29.25
CA ALA A 473 -11.57 6.24 -28.52
C ALA A 473 -11.58 4.84 -29.17
N GLY A 474 -12.76 4.32 -29.52
CA GLY A 474 -12.89 3.08 -30.31
C GLY A 474 -12.29 3.16 -31.73
N GLY A 475 -12.20 4.34 -32.33
CA GLY A 475 -11.45 4.60 -33.57
C GLY A 475 -9.94 4.43 -33.38
N LEU A 476 -9.39 5.03 -32.33
CA LEU A 476 -7.97 4.90 -31.97
C LEU A 476 -7.60 3.45 -31.62
N LEU A 477 -8.48 2.73 -30.90
CA LEU A 477 -8.30 1.30 -30.63
C LEU A 477 -8.26 0.46 -31.90
N ARG A 478 -9.06 0.81 -32.93
CA ARG A 478 -9.00 0.14 -34.24
C ARG A 478 -7.67 0.39 -34.96
N VAL A 479 -7.10 1.60 -34.85
CA VAL A 479 -5.77 1.92 -35.40
C VAL A 479 -4.69 1.10 -34.67
N LEU A 480 -4.70 1.11 -33.33
CA LEU A 480 -3.78 0.32 -32.50
C LEU A 480 -3.84 -1.17 -32.86
N ALA A 481 -5.06 -1.72 -32.94
CA ALA A 481 -5.31 -3.11 -33.28
C ALA A 481 -4.93 -3.50 -34.72
N ALA A 482 -4.90 -2.54 -35.65
CA ALA A 482 -4.48 -2.78 -37.03
C ALA A 482 -2.95 -2.78 -37.17
N THR A 483 -2.25 -2.00 -36.35
CA THR A 483 -0.78 -1.93 -36.35
C THR A 483 -0.15 -3.00 -35.46
N HIS A 484 -0.84 -3.39 -34.39
CA HIS A 484 -0.41 -4.39 -33.40
C HIS A 484 -1.56 -5.33 -33.05
N PRO A 485 -1.79 -6.40 -33.84
CA PRO A 485 -2.90 -7.34 -33.66
C PRO A 485 -2.92 -8.01 -32.28
N GLU A 486 -1.77 -8.18 -31.64
CA GLU A 486 -1.58 -8.66 -30.26
C GLU A 486 -2.30 -7.79 -29.21
N VAL A 487 -2.64 -6.54 -29.55
CA VAL A 487 -3.43 -5.65 -28.70
C VAL A 487 -4.92 -6.01 -28.73
N ARG A 488 -5.43 -6.79 -29.71
CA ARG A 488 -6.87 -7.07 -29.91
C ARG A 488 -7.53 -7.88 -28.80
N GLU A 489 -6.83 -8.77 -28.10
CA GLU A 489 -7.45 -9.83 -27.25
C GLU A 489 -7.59 -9.50 -25.75
N GLY A 490 -7.37 -8.26 -25.33
CA GLY A 490 -7.55 -7.85 -23.92
C GLY A 490 -8.99 -7.41 -23.59
N ASP A 491 -9.87 -8.38 -23.30
CA ASP A 491 -11.33 -8.26 -23.16
C ASP A 491 -11.86 -7.23 -22.13
N MET A 492 -12.98 -6.59 -22.50
CA MET A 492 -13.69 -5.49 -21.81
C MET A 492 -14.30 -5.81 -20.43
N PHE A 493 -14.09 -7.01 -19.88
CA PHE A 493 -14.46 -7.38 -18.50
C PHE A 493 -13.36 -8.15 -17.75
N THR A 494 -12.13 -8.10 -18.26
CA THR A 494 -10.97 -8.74 -17.62
C THR A 494 -10.14 -7.71 -16.85
N ALA A 495 -10.04 -7.82 -15.52
CA ALA A 495 -8.69 -7.94 -14.97
C ALA A 495 -8.15 -9.14 -15.71
N GLN A 496 -7.01 -9.09 -16.42
CA GLN A 496 -6.51 -10.29 -17.12
C GLN A 496 -6.72 -11.49 -16.18
N PRO A 497 -7.70 -12.41 -16.44
CA PRO A 497 -7.45 -13.74 -16.01
C PRO A 497 -6.16 -14.04 -16.77
N SER A 498 -5.20 -14.57 -16.05
CA SER A 498 -4.27 -15.50 -16.63
C SER A 498 -4.93 -16.13 -17.86
N LEU A 499 -4.47 -15.77 -19.07
CA LEU A 499 -4.48 -16.61 -20.26
C LEU A 499 -5.89 -17.08 -20.74
N VAL A 500 -6.32 -16.70 -21.97
CA VAL A 500 -7.61 -17.11 -22.56
C VAL A 500 -7.77 -18.64 -22.57
N VAL A 501 -8.40 -19.22 -21.53
CA VAL A 501 -8.85 -20.62 -21.60
C VAL A 501 -10.07 -20.63 -22.49
N ASP A 502 -9.94 -21.23 -23.67
CA ASP A 502 -11.09 -21.57 -24.51
C ASP A 502 -12.19 -22.17 -23.61
N PRO A 503 -13.45 -21.71 -23.70
CA PRO A 503 -14.54 -22.36 -22.99
C PRO A 503 -14.56 -23.81 -23.46
N LEU A 504 -14.34 -24.73 -22.53
CA LEU A 504 -14.26 -26.13 -22.88
C LEU A 504 -15.61 -26.52 -23.49
N PRO A 505 -15.62 -27.28 -24.60
CA PRO A 505 -16.85 -27.66 -25.28
C PRO A 505 -17.87 -28.23 -24.29
N GLU A 506 -19.16 -27.92 -24.49
CA GLU A 506 -20.24 -28.47 -23.68
C GLU A 506 -20.10 -30.00 -23.58
N GLY A 507 -19.92 -30.48 -22.35
CA GLY A 507 -19.57 -31.87 -22.02
C GLY A 507 -18.22 -32.05 -21.31
N VAL A 508 -17.38 -31.02 -21.20
CA VAL A 508 -16.05 -31.14 -20.56
C VAL A 508 -16.06 -30.86 -19.05
N ALA A 509 -17.08 -30.16 -18.53
CA ALA A 509 -17.24 -29.94 -17.09
C ALA A 509 -17.43 -31.24 -16.28
N GLU A 510 -17.71 -32.37 -16.95
CA GLU A 510 -17.91 -33.68 -16.33
C GLU A 510 -16.63 -34.55 -16.26
N ARG A 511 -15.45 -34.05 -16.67
CA ARG A 511 -14.23 -34.88 -16.76
C ARG A 511 -12.98 -34.30 -16.11
N TRP A 512 -13.13 -33.52 -15.04
CA TRP A 512 -12.00 -32.85 -14.39
C TRP A 512 -11.75 -33.45 -13.01
N ARG A 513 -10.53 -33.96 -12.79
CA ARG A 513 -10.14 -34.56 -11.51
C ARG A 513 -9.26 -33.58 -10.74
N LEU A 514 -9.76 -33.13 -9.59
CA LEU A 514 -9.03 -32.32 -8.62
C LEU A 514 -8.34 -33.24 -7.61
N VAL A 515 -7.01 -33.16 -7.54
CA VAL A 515 -6.19 -33.83 -6.53
C VAL A 515 -5.51 -32.75 -5.72
N TYR A 516 -5.72 -32.73 -4.40
CA TYR A 516 -5.02 -31.80 -3.52
C TYR A 516 -4.00 -32.53 -2.65
N THR A 517 -2.86 -31.89 -2.42
CA THR A 517 -1.79 -32.35 -1.54
C THR A 517 -1.54 -31.27 -0.50
N ARG A 518 -1.66 -31.60 0.79
CA ARG A 518 -1.44 -30.65 1.89
C ARG A 518 -0.37 -31.17 2.83
N ARG A 519 0.51 -30.28 3.27
CA ARG A 519 1.47 -30.51 4.35
C ARG A 519 1.35 -29.37 5.37
N GLU A 520 1.13 -29.71 6.63
CA GLU A 520 1.06 -28.76 7.76
C GLU A 520 2.18 -29.07 8.75
N ALA A 521 3.42 -28.87 8.32
CA ALA A 521 4.57 -29.15 9.16
C ALA A 521 5.47 -27.92 9.19
N TYR A 522 5.74 -27.40 10.38
CA TYR A 522 6.70 -26.32 10.53
C TYR A 522 8.08 -26.76 10.04
N GLY A 523 8.72 -25.94 9.21
CA GLY A 523 10.04 -26.14 8.67
C GLY A 523 10.85 -24.84 8.68
N VAL A 524 12.15 -24.97 8.90
CA VAL A 524 13.11 -23.86 8.87
C VAL A 524 14.17 -24.22 7.85
N VAL A 525 14.34 -23.38 6.84
CA VAL A 525 15.27 -23.61 5.73
C VAL A 525 16.28 -22.48 5.67
N ASN A 526 17.57 -22.81 5.65
CA ASN A 526 18.65 -21.85 5.49
C ASN A 526 19.23 -21.93 4.06
N GLU A 527 20.30 -21.19 3.80
CA GLU A 527 20.94 -21.11 2.48
C GLU A 527 21.62 -22.41 2.02
N GLN A 528 21.90 -23.33 2.94
CA GLN A 528 22.60 -24.60 2.64
C GLN A 528 21.64 -25.73 2.33
N VAL A 529 20.34 -25.54 2.57
CA VAL A 529 19.35 -26.59 2.56
C VAL A 529 18.50 -26.47 1.28
N ASP A 530 18.69 -27.42 0.37
CA ASP A 530 17.84 -27.61 -0.79
C ASP A 530 16.96 -28.85 -0.61
N VAL A 531 15.77 -28.67 -0.04
CA VAL A 531 14.88 -29.78 0.33
C VAL A 531 13.48 -29.59 -0.19
N ILE A 532 12.88 -30.70 -0.62
CA ILE A 532 11.48 -30.76 -1.01
C ILE A 532 10.61 -30.60 0.24
N TYR A 533 9.90 -29.49 0.34
CA TYR A 533 8.93 -29.28 1.40
C TYR A 533 7.62 -30.00 1.11
N VAL A 534 7.14 -30.03 -0.13
CA VAL A 534 5.97 -30.87 -0.47
C VAL A 534 6.12 -31.36 -1.90
N SER A 535 5.74 -32.63 -2.12
CA SER A 535 5.66 -33.23 -3.44
C SER A 535 4.29 -33.84 -3.63
N THR A 536 3.66 -33.57 -4.77
CA THR A 536 2.37 -34.16 -5.11
C THR A 536 2.50 -35.65 -5.42
N ALA A 537 1.37 -36.35 -5.42
CA ALA A 537 1.25 -37.61 -6.16
C ALA A 537 1.56 -37.38 -7.66
N PRO A 538 1.92 -38.44 -8.42
CA PRO A 538 2.10 -38.33 -9.86
C PRO A 538 0.84 -37.75 -10.50
N ILE A 539 1.03 -36.80 -11.42
CA ILE A 539 -0.05 -36.23 -12.21
C ILE A 539 -0.64 -37.34 -13.08
N ASP A 540 -1.93 -37.59 -12.91
CA ASP A 540 -2.68 -38.60 -13.64
C ASP A 540 -3.57 -37.94 -14.70
N GLY A 541 -4.08 -38.72 -15.66
CA GLY A 541 -5.01 -38.23 -16.67
C GLY A 541 -5.03 -39.04 -17.97
N GLY A 542 -5.98 -38.68 -18.84
CA GLY A 542 -6.27 -39.38 -20.09
C GLY A 542 -5.26 -39.15 -21.22
N SER A 543 -4.59 -37.98 -21.27
CA SER A 543 -3.57 -37.66 -22.28
C SER A 543 -2.16 -37.59 -21.70
N ASP A 544 -1.17 -37.42 -22.59
CA ASP A 544 0.23 -37.24 -22.23
C ASP A 544 0.51 -35.87 -21.57
N ALA A 545 -0.35 -34.86 -21.73
CA ALA A 545 -0.25 -33.54 -21.10
C ALA A 545 -1.51 -33.22 -20.28
N PRO A 546 -1.73 -33.93 -19.16
CA PRO A 546 -3.03 -33.97 -18.49
C PRO A 546 -3.32 -32.79 -17.57
N LEU A 547 -2.32 -31.96 -17.23
CA LEU A 547 -2.48 -30.84 -16.30
C LEU A 547 -3.26 -29.69 -16.96
N ARG A 548 -4.28 -29.16 -16.28
CA ARG A 548 -5.14 -28.06 -16.79
C ARG A 548 -5.11 -26.83 -15.91
N ARG A 549 -4.97 -27.01 -14.59
CA ARG A 549 -4.81 -25.91 -13.64
C ARG A 549 -4.01 -26.38 -12.43
N LEU A 550 -3.19 -25.50 -11.91
CA LEU A 550 -2.42 -25.71 -10.69
C LEU A 550 -2.62 -24.51 -9.78
N SER A 551 -3.14 -24.70 -8.57
CA SER A 551 -3.15 -23.65 -7.56
C SER A 551 -2.48 -24.10 -6.29
N PHE A 552 -1.92 -23.17 -5.53
CA PHE A 552 -1.28 -23.50 -4.27
C PHE A 552 -1.39 -22.36 -3.26
N GLU A 553 -1.48 -22.76 -2.00
CA GLU A 553 -1.48 -21.88 -0.83
C GLU A 553 -0.25 -22.21 0.02
N VAL A 554 0.60 -21.22 0.30
CA VAL A 554 1.81 -21.40 1.11
C VAL A 554 1.80 -20.40 2.25
N ARG A 555 1.95 -20.89 3.48
CA ARG A 555 2.06 -20.06 4.68
C ARG A 555 3.50 -20.03 5.16
N CYS A 556 4.18 -18.90 4.98
CA CYS A 556 5.59 -18.75 5.33
C CYS A 556 5.95 -17.32 5.73
N HIS A 557 7.14 -17.16 6.29
CA HIS A 557 7.81 -15.89 6.52
C HIS A 557 9.33 -16.05 6.46
N ASP A 558 10.07 -14.96 6.65
CA ASP A 558 11.52 -14.94 6.58
C ASP A 558 12.14 -14.19 7.76
N GLN A 559 13.23 -14.72 8.33
CA GLN A 559 13.97 -14.06 9.40
C GLN A 559 15.47 -14.33 9.30
N GLY A 560 16.30 -13.34 9.64
CA GLY A 560 17.75 -13.52 9.68
C GLY A 560 18.47 -12.43 10.46
N LYS A 561 19.81 -12.51 10.51
CA LYS A 561 20.64 -11.58 11.31
C LYS A 561 20.67 -10.17 10.70
N ASP A 562 20.66 -9.15 11.55
CA ASP A 562 20.52 -7.71 11.24
C ASP A 562 21.59 -7.09 10.31
N TYR A 563 22.58 -7.87 9.85
CA TYR A 563 23.65 -7.40 8.98
C TYR A 563 23.84 -8.34 7.79
N THR A 564 23.33 -7.93 6.62
CA THR A 564 23.71 -8.52 5.34
C THR A 564 24.39 -7.45 4.47
N THR A 565 25.56 -7.77 3.94
CA THR A 565 26.31 -6.93 2.99
C THR A 565 25.87 -7.17 1.54
N ALA A 566 24.94 -8.10 1.31
CA ALA A 566 24.45 -8.41 -0.01
C ALA A 566 23.44 -7.35 -0.49
N GLU A 567 23.44 -7.05 -1.79
CA GLU A 567 22.33 -6.33 -2.42
C GLU A 567 21.19 -7.33 -2.68
N GLY A 568 19.99 -7.01 -2.21
CA GLY A 568 18.81 -7.84 -2.43
C GLY A 568 18.44 -7.84 -3.92
N ARG A 569 17.97 -8.98 -4.45
CA ARG A 569 17.19 -8.94 -5.70
C ARG A 569 15.81 -8.45 -5.28
N ASP A 570 15.48 -7.20 -5.60
CA ASP A 570 14.16 -6.62 -5.35
C ASP A 570 13.66 -6.69 -3.88
N GLY A 571 14.56 -6.72 -2.89
CA GLY A 571 14.19 -6.57 -1.46
C GLY A 571 13.65 -7.82 -0.73
N ALA A 572 13.85 -9.04 -1.26
CA ALA A 572 13.47 -10.28 -0.56
C ALA A 572 14.67 -11.23 -0.35
N TRP A 573 14.65 -11.95 0.78
CA TRP A 573 15.75 -12.81 1.23
C TRP A 573 15.32 -14.27 1.45
N ALA A 574 14.02 -14.57 1.44
CA ALA A 574 13.50 -15.92 1.32
C ALA A 574 12.40 -15.98 0.26
N TRP A 575 12.31 -17.13 -0.40
CA TRP A 575 11.33 -17.41 -1.44
C TRP A 575 10.97 -18.90 -1.45
N VAL A 576 9.95 -19.26 -2.21
CA VAL A 576 9.61 -20.65 -2.48
C VAL A 576 9.68 -20.87 -3.98
N GLU A 577 10.41 -21.90 -4.36
CA GLU A 577 10.54 -22.36 -5.74
C GLU A 577 9.61 -23.53 -6.02
N LEU A 578 9.24 -23.66 -7.27
CA LEU A 578 8.45 -24.75 -7.80
C LEU A 578 9.22 -25.44 -8.93
N ALA A 579 9.25 -26.77 -8.86
CA ALA A 579 9.87 -27.63 -9.87
C ALA A 579 8.90 -28.73 -10.31
N LEU A 580 9.11 -29.19 -11.54
CA LEU A 580 8.41 -30.35 -12.09
C LEU A 580 9.39 -31.52 -12.19
N SER A 581 9.07 -32.63 -11.53
CA SER A 581 9.93 -33.80 -11.42
C SER A 581 9.38 -34.94 -12.27
N ARG A 582 10.15 -35.36 -13.27
CA ARG A 582 9.79 -36.39 -14.24
C ARG A 582 10.43 -37.73 -13.92
N PRO A 583 9.66 -38.82 -13.83
CA PRO A 583 10.23 -40.16 -13.75
C PRO A 583 10.89 -40.54 -15.09
N THR A 584 12.13 -41.00 -15.02
CA THR A 584 12.92 -41.52 -16.13
C THR A 584 13.45 -42.90 -15.74
N VAL A 585 13.30 -43.87 -16.63
CA VAL A 585 13.81 -45.23 -16.41
C VAL A 585 15.24 -45.26 -16.91
N THR A 586 16.19 -45.56 -16.02
CA THR A 586 17.60 -45.77 -16.35
C THR A 586 18.00 -47.22 -16.08
N ASP A 587 19.17 -47.62 -16.56
CA ASP A 587 19.73 -48.97 -16.31
C ASP A 587 19.91 -49.28 -14.80
N SER A 588 19.90 -48.26 -13.94
CA SER A 588 20.01 -48.35 -12.48
C SER A 588 18.68 -48.22 -11.72
N GLY A 589 17.54 -48.11 -12.41
CA GLY A 589 16.19 -48.04 -11.82
C GLY A 589 15.39 -46.80 -12.23
N LEU A 590 14.29 -46.53 -11.53
CA LEU A 590 13.47 -45.34 -11.76
C LEU A 590 14.14 -44.13 -11.08
N GLN A 591 14.58 -43.15 -11.86
CA GLN A 591 15.12 -41.88 -11.37
C GLN A 591 14.14 -40.73 -11.62
N HIS A 592 14.10 -39.76 -10.71
CA HIS A 592 13.26 -38.58 -10.81
C HIS A 592 14.13 -37.37 -11.11
N ASN A 593 14.02 -36.84 -12.32
CA ASN A 593 14.82 -35.71 -12.81
C ASN A 593 13.96 -34.46 -12.93
N GLU A 594 14.53 -33.30 -12.65
CA GLU A 594 13.84 -32.03 -12.84
C GLU A 594 13.75 -31.69 -14.32
N VAL A 595 12.58 -31.22 -14.75
CA VAL A 595 12.33 -30.92 -16.14
C VAL A 595 13.02 -29.61 -16.52
N ASN A 596 13.86 -29.68 -17.55
CA ASN A 596 14.46 -28.50 -18.17
C ASN A 596 13.44 -27.82 -19.09
N PHE A 597 12.93 -26.67 -18.67
CA PHE A 597 11.94 -25.90 -19.41
C PHE A 597 12.53 -25.17 -20.62
N GLU A 598 13.84 -24.97 -20.70
CA GLU A 598 14.47 -24.41 -21.91
C GLU A 598 14.45 -25.41 -23.07
N ASP A 599 14.63 -26.69 -22.75
CA ASP A 599 14.58 -27.78 -23.73
C ASP A 599 13.13 -28.10 -24.13
N GLU A 600 12.22 -28.11 -23.17
CA GLU A 600 10.81 -28.47 -23.37
C GLU A 600 9.98 -27.33 -24.00
N CYS A 601 10.34 -26.07 -23.72
CA CYS A 601 9.60 -24.88 -24.14
C CYS A 601 10.56 -23.80 -24.70
N PRO A 602 11.26 -24.04 -25.82
CA PRO A 602 12.23 -23.11 -26.37
C PRO A 602 11.58 -21.79 -26.81
N GLY A 603 12.18 -20.67 -26.41
CA GLY A 603 11.73 -19.32 -26.80
C GLY A 603 10.57 -18.73 -25.99
N VAL A 604 10.12 -19.42 -24.93
CA VAL A 604 9.04 -18.93 -24.06
C VAL A 604 9.56 -17.90 -23.06
N PHE A 605 8.72 -16.90 -22.74
CA PHE A 605 9.04 -15.82 -21.80
C PHE A 605 9.46 -16.38 -20.43
N ARG A 606 10.66 -16.00 -19.96
CA ARG A 606 11.29 -16.55 -18.75
C ARG A 606 10.65 -16.09 -17.43
N GLY A 607 9.80 -15.07 -17.42
CA GLY A 607 9.01 -14.68 -16.24
C GLY A 607 9.79 -14.70 -14.91
N HIS A 608 9.29 -15.49 -13.96
CA HIS A 608 9.87 -15.71 -12.62
C HIS A 608 10.78 -16.95 -12.53
N MET A 609 11.26 -17.45 -13.67
CA MET A 609 12.14 -18.60 -13.74
C MET A 609 13.55 -18.22 -13.22
N LEU A 610 14.05 -18.98 -12.25
CA LEU A 610 15.34 -18.72 -11.57
C LEU A 610 16.51 -19.37 -12.31
N ASP A 611 16.29 -20.59 -12.78
CA ASP A 611 17.18 -21.37 -13.64
C ASP A 611 16.34 -22.21 -14.62
N SER A 612 16.97 -23.00 -15.48
CA SER A 612 16.27 -23.76 -16.52
C SER A 612 15.27 -24.80 -15.99
N THR A 613 15.22 -25.06 -14.66
CA THR A 613 14.40 -26.08 -14.00
C THR A 613 13.48 -25.55 -12.89
N ARG A 614 13.72 -24.35 -12.35
CA ARG A 614 13.05 -23.80 -11.15
C ARG A 614 12.32 -22.49 -11.40
N TRP A 615 11.12 -22.37 -10.85
CA TRP A 615 10.31 -21.15 -10.88
C TRP A 615 10.12 -20.56 -9.49
N GLU A 616 10.38 -19.27 -9.32
CA GLU A 616 10.00 -18.54 -8.10
C GLU A 616 8.48 -18.34 -8.08
N VAL A 617 7.82 -18.77 -7.01
CA VAL A 617 6.35 -18.70 -6.90
C VAL A 617 5.86 -17.90 -5.71
N VAL A 618 6.63 -17.87 -4.62
CA VAL A 618 6.34 -17.06 -3.44
C VAL A 618 7.58 -16.26 -3.08
N ARG A 619 7.40 -14.99 -2.74
CA ARG A 619 8.46 -14.12 -2.26
C ARG A 619 8.06 -13.58 -0.89
N CYS A 620 8.98 -13.61 0.07
CA CYS A 620 8.81 -13.01 1.39
C CYS A 620 9.62 -11.71 1.46
N PRO A 621 9.03 -10.57 1.05
CA PRO A 621 9.69 -9.28 1.23
C PRO A 621 9.52 -8.83 2.70
N PHE A 622 10.52 -8.10 3.19
CA PHE A 622 10.48 -7.30 4.42
C PHE A 622 10.90 -7.93 5.76
N ALA A 623 11.38 -9.19 5.83
CA ALA A 623 11.89 -9.78 7.08
C ALA A 623 10.86 -9.73 8.24
N ASP A 624 9.61 -10.05 7.92
CA ASP A 624 8.49 -9.98 8.86
C ASP A 624 8.38 -11.30 9.63
N ASP A 625 8.40 -11.28 10.96
CA ASP A 625 8.31 -12.50 11.78
C ASP A 625 6.89 -13.08 11.86
N ALA A 626 5.91 -12.41 11.25
CA ALA A 626 4.54 -12.89 11.15
C ALA A 626 4.33 -13.76 9.90
N PRO A 627 3.88 -15.03 10.04
CA PRO A 627 3.58 -15.90 8.91
C PRO A 627 2.46 -15.35 8.03
N LYS A 628 2.74 -15.15 6.75
CA LYS A 628 1.78 -14.70 5.72
C LYS A 628 1.32 -15.87 4.87
N THR A 629 0.08 -15.82 4.42
CA THR A 629 -0.50 -16.81 3.51
C THR A 629 -0.49 -16.26 2.08
N HIS A 630 0.18 -16.98 1.20
CA HIS A 630 0.31 -16.66 -0.23
C HIS A 630 -0.55 -17.62 -1.05
N ARG A 631 -1.35 -17.10 -1.98
CA ARG A 631 -2.20 -17.89 -2.88
C ARG A 631 -1.86 -17.59 -4.32
N ILE A 632 -1.49 -18.62 -5.08
CA ILE A 632 -1.12 -18.51 -6.50
C ILE A 632 -1.90 -19.53 -7.32
N THR A 633 -2.22 -19.18 -8.57
CA THR A 633 -2.91 -20.07 -9.51
C THR A 633 -2.31 -19.92 -10.90
N PHE A 634 -1.92 -21.03 -11.50
CA PHE A 634 -1.51 -21.18 -12.88
C PHE A 634 -2.62 -21.89 -13.66
N ASP A 635 -2.95 -21.38 -14.83
CA ASP A 635 -3.86 -22.02 -15.76
C ASP A 635 -3.11 -22.72 -16.91
N HIS A 636 -3.85 -23.40 -17.75
CA HIS A 636 -3.36 -24.21 -18.87
C HIS A 636 -2.35 -23.55 -19.83
N GLN A 637 -2.29 -22.22 -20.00
CA GLN A 637 -1.31 -21.61 -20.90
C GLN A 637 0.02 -21.30 -20.19
N HIS A 638 0.12 -21.48 -18.86
CA HIS A 638 1.39 -21.34 -18.16
C HIS A 638 2.40 -22.36 -18.70
N PRO A 639 3.67 -21.97 -18.99
CA PRO A 639 4.64 -22.86 -19.63
C PRO A 639 4.87 -24.15 -18.85
N LEU A 640 4.88 -24.06 -17.52
CA LEU A 640 4.96 -25.21 -16.63
C LEU A 640 3.79 -26.19 -16.80
N ILE A 641 2.57 -25.69 -17.00
CA ILE A 641 1.41 -26.55 -17.18
C ILE A 641 1.47 -27.24 -18.54
N ARG A 642 1.94 -26.53 -19.57
CA ARG A 642 2.13 -27.10 -20.92
C ARG A 642 3.23 -28.17 -20.98
N ALA A 643 4.29 -28.00 -20.18
CA ALA A 643 5.40 -28.95 -20.11
C ALA A 643 5.12 -30.15 -19.19
N ALA A 644 4.09 -30.08 -18.34
CA ALA A 644 3.73 -31.13 -17.42
C ALA A 644 3.16 -32.35 -18.15
N ARG A 645 3.77 -33.51 -17.93
CA ARG A 645 3.35 -34.78 -18.51
C ARG A 645 2.75 -35.71 -17.47
N LYS A 646 2.03 -36.71 -17.97
CA LYS A 646 1.52 -37.81 -17.14
C LYS A 646 2.69 -38.50 -16.41
N GLY A 647 2.53 -38.69 -15.10
CA GLY A 647 3.54 -39.28 -14.22
C GLY A 647 4.47 -38.25 -13.54
N ASP A 648 4.49 -37.00 -14.01
CA ASP A 648 5.30 -35.95 -13.39
C ASP A 648 4.78 -35.58 -12.00
N ARG A 649 5.61 -35.00 -11.15
CA ARG A 649 5.25 -34.52 -9.81
C ARG A 649 5.56 -33.04 -9.68
N ILE A 650 4.74 -32.32 -8.92
CA ILE A 650 4.99 -30.92 -8.57
C ILE A 650 5.65 -30.88 -7.20
N GLN A 651 6.73 -30.12 -7.08
CA GLN A 651 7.53 -30.02 -5.87
C GLN A 651 7.76 -28.56 -5.48
N LEU A 652 7.63 -28.25 -4.18
CA LEU A 652 7.94 -26.94 -3.62
C LEU A 652 9.20 -26.98 -2.76
N TYR A 653 10.02 -25.94 -2.91
CA TYR A 653 11.32 -25.80 -2.27
C TYR A 653 11.43 -24.41 -1.64
N PRO A 654 11.28 -24.30 -0.32
CA PRO A 654 11.59 -23.08 0.39
C PRO A 654 13.09 -22.81 0.29
N LYS A 655 13.47 -21.54 0.16
CA LYS A 655 14.85 -21.11 0.02
C LYS A 655 15.10 -19.88 0.88
N ALA A 656 16.33 -19.73 1.33
CA ALA A 656 16.81 -18.52 1.98
C ALA A 656 18.13 -18.07 1.34
N ARG A 657 18.35 -16.76 1.32
CA ARG A 657 19.56 -16.15 0.79
C ARG A 657 20.51 -15.81 1.94
N PHE A 658 21.75 -16.28 1.81
CA PHE A 658 22.90 -16.00 2.67
C PHE A 658 22.94 -16.72 4.03
N PRO A 659 24.15 -17.01 4.53
CA PRO A 659 24.37 -17.59 5.86
C PRO A 659 23.73 -16.79 6.99
N GLY A 660 22.78 -17.43 7.68
CA GLY A 660 22.09 -16.85 8.83
C GLY A 660 20.75 -16.18 8.52
N TRP A 661 20.25 -16.31 7.28
CA TRP A 661 18.85 -16.04 6.94
C TRP A 661 18.08 -17.36 6.81
N PHE A 662 16.81 -17.34 7.20
CA PHE A 662 15.97 -18.51 7.27
C PHE A 662 14.58 -18.24 6.68
N CYS A 663 14.09 -19.21 5.92
CA CYS A 663 12.70 -19.30 5.49
C CYS A 663 11.94 -20.19 6.49
N PHE A 664 10.89 -19.64 7.09
CA PHE A 664 10.01 -20.35 8.00
C PHE A 664 8.73 -20.71 7.27
N ILE A 665 8.50 -21.99 7.06
CA ILE A 665 7.31 -22.48 6.36
C ILE A 665 6.44 -23.29 7.33
N TYR A 666 5.14 -22.96 7.38
CA TYR A 666 4.19 -23.55 8.33
C TYR A 666 3.30 -24.59 7.66
N SER A 667 2.85 -24.27 6.44
CA SER A 667 2.01 -25.16 5.66
C SER A 667 2.10 -24.85 4.17
N ALA A 668 1.87 -25.87 3.35
CA ALA A 668 1.65 -25.73 1.91
C ALA A 668 0.51 -26.65 1.45
N GLU A 669 -0.34 -26.13 0.57
CA GLU A 669 -1.41 -26.85 -0.09
C GLU A 669 -1.26 -26.68 -1.61
N ILE A 670 -1.34 -27.77 -2.36
CA ILE A 670 -1.25 -27.80 -3.82
C ILE A 670 -2.50 -28.48 -4.37
N HIS A 671 -3.21 -27.80 -5.26
CA HIS A 671 -4.39 -28.28 -5.96
C HIS A 671 -4.05 -28.49 -7.43
N VAL A 672 -4.07 -29.76 -7.86
CA VAL A 672 -3.78 -30.19 -9.22
C VAL A 672 -5.10 -30.55 -9.90
N VAL A 673 -5.44 -29.84 -10.97
CA VAL A 673 -6.61 -30.13 -11.78
C VAL A 673 -6.16 -30.77 -13.08
N THR A 674 -6.58 -32.01 -13.28
CA THR A 674 -6.22 -32.83 -14.44
C THR A 674 -7.45 -33.12 -15.30
N GLU A 675 -7.24 -33.31 -16.59
CA GLU A 675 -8.25 -33.91 -17.45
C GLU A 675 -8.37 -35.42 -17.17
N TYR A 676 -9.59 -35.95 -17.28
CA TYR A 676 -9.87 -37.38 -17.17
C TYR A 676 -10.32 -37.96 -18.51
#